data_AF-A0A970WHQ9-F1
#
_entry.id   AF-A0A970WHQ9-F1
#
_cell.length_a   1.000
_cell.length_b   1.000
_cell.length_c   1.000
_cell.angle_alpha   90.00
_cell.angle_beta   90.00
_cell.angle_gamma   90.00
#
_symmetry.space_group_name_H-M   'P 1'
#
loop_
_entity.id
_entity.type
_entity.pdbx_description
1 polymer ?
#
loop_
_entity_poly.entity_id
_entity_poly.type
_entity_poly.pdbx_seq_one_letter_code
_entity_poly.pdbx_strand_id
1 'polypeptide(L)'
;MPEPPLDFIRRNAPLFARVGSVVATYRTRHGRRFGPYYRLIYRQDRRQRSLYLGPSEELADQVRRLLAELQHPRNHRRLCRRAERLRKATLLQVKRRFQQVARLYGLRPHGWDVRGLRALGWPRIDKITPLKHLPYPYCCRTHLPSATPAPSPAAHFTPPPDAVPQSGSLLPSATPAPSPAVSRPENTQYLSSTTRPTTCDIAKYDHSLPNSPPRHTPPRAPRYCQNGPRAAQLAIPTVSSHIPPRGPPVDRLPHCRLSAGDSLDAAPPAFYGVGCVLPCRKRTSSDKPSTFAREPLMKSTILTPACLGALLLLVPPAAKAAETARLTATVHADQTGEPISPFIYGQFIEHMGRCIYGGIWAEMLEDRKFFHPITAEYHPYADNLGGRFPVVGASPWEILGDAKGVTMITQDPFVGEHTPLVAPDTGIRQNDLGVVAGKSYVGYVWIKALAGKATLDVALVWGEGESDRQAVQIADVGAEYAKHTFEFQPKAGTDKARLELRVNGAPCLIGTASLMPADNVRGMRADTLALLKQLDAPTYRWPGGNFVSGYNWRDGIGDRDRRPPRINPAWSGVEPNDVGIDEFIDFCREVGTEPMIAANTGFGDDYSAAQEVEYCNGSADTIGGSWRAEYGHSEPHKVKYWSVGNEMFGPWQLGFMQLKHYMIKHNRVARAMWNVDPTIELVGVGAIGRLNSKYDPGEKRGWSEGMLEQCADQMTYLSEHFYVRKKEEVVADHIAQPVGRIRSIAADHRKLQPSLPNLNGRIVPIAVDEWNYSHRPSVYGEYGCVYDLRDALGIAASLHEYFRNSDIIKIALYAQTVNVIGCIKTTKTGAFMSTTALPLMLYRKHYGTIPVAVSGDYSQASLDIVAAWTEDRKAITIGIVNPNAEQKALTIGLLGVKPAGKATAWRITGDDPKAFNTVDEARVALEQQDAIDFNGSLEVAGYSVNLIRLPMSGN
;
A
#
# COMPACT_ATOMS: atom_id res chain seq x y z
N MET A 1 58.60 14.61 20.46
CA MET A 1 58.02 13.52 19.62
C MET A 1 57.66 14.09 18.26
N PRO A 2 57.75 13.32 17.15
CA PRO A 2 57.00 13.65 15.94
C PRO A 2 55.49 13.58 16.21
N GLU A 3 54.70 14.34 15.45
CA GLU A 3 53.24 14.39 15.57
C GLU A 3 52.59 13.06 15.14
N PRO A 4 51.50 12.62 15.80
CA PRO A 4 50.70 11.48 15.33
C PRO A 4 50.16 11.71 13.90
N PRO A 5 50.24 10.72 12.99
CA PRO A 5 49.85 10.92 11.59
C PRO A 5 48.40 11.42 11.37
N LEU A 6 47.45 11.01 12.22
CA LEU A 6 46.04 11.41 12.12
C LEU A 6 45.85 12.91 12.43
N ASP A 7 46.53 13.43 13.45
CA ASP A 7 46.43 14.84 13.83
C ASP A 7 47.13 15.73 12.80
N PHE A 8 48.26 15.27 12.25
CA PHE A 8 48.92 15.93 11.13
C PHE A 8 47.99 16.06 9.91
N ILE A 9 47.20 15.02 9.61
CA ILE A 9 46.20 15.05 8.53
C ILE A 9 45.07 16.02 8.86
N ARG A 10 44.51 15.97 10.08
CA ARG A 10 43.43 16.84 10.54
C ARG A 10 43.83 18.32 10.47
N ARG A 11 44.99 18.68 11.02
CA ARG A 11 45.51 20.07 10.98
C ARG A 11 45.83 20.55 9.56
N ASN A 12 46.09 19.63 8.62
CA ASN A 12 46.33 19.94 7.20
C ASN A 12 45.16 19.52 6.29
N ALA A 13 43.94 19.40 6.83
CA ALA A 13 42.77 18.89 6.11
C ALA A 13 42.54 19.50 4.71
N PRO A 14 42.68 20.83 4.47
CA PRO A 14 42.49 21.43 3.14
C PRO A 14 43.47 20.94 2.05
N LEU A 15 44.63 20.40 2.45
CA LEU A 15 45.62 19.78 1.56
C LEU A 15 45.21 18.33 1.24
N PHE A 16 44.90 17.55 2.27
CA PHE A 16 44.56 16.13 2.13
C PHE A 16 43.22 15.88 1.45
N ALA A 17 42.26 16.80 1.63
CA ALA A 17 41.01 16.90 0.86
C ALA A 17 41.20 17.07 -0.66
N ARG A 18 42.43 17.32 -1.15
CA ARG A 18 42.73 17.55 -2.57
C ARG A 18 43.60 16.45 -3.20
N VAL A 19 44.58 15.92 -2.47
CA VAL A 19 45.69 15.12 -3.05
C VAL A 19 46.28 14.02 -2.14
N GLY A 20 45.62 13.62 -1.04
CA GLY A 20 46.11 12.54 -0.17
C GLY A 20 45.78 11.12 -0.68
N SER A 21 46.70 10.16 -0.51
CA SER A 21 46.47 8.73 -0.78
C SER A 21 47.41 7.84 0.06
N VAL A 22 46.93 6.70 0.57
CA VAL A 22 47.77 5.71 1.26
C VAL A 22 48.25 4.65 0.26
N VAL A 23 49.55 4.38 0.25
CA VAL A 23 50.18 3.39 -0.64
C VAL A 23 50.99 2.40 0.19
N ALA A 24 50.69 1.10 0.04
CA ALA A 24 51.51 0.02 0.58
C ALA A 24 52.79 -0.14 -0.26
N THR A 25 53.92 -0.38 0.40
CA THR A 25 55.23 -0.56 -0.22
C THR A 25 56.00 -1.71 0.40
N TYR A 26 56.94 -2.28 -0.35
CA TYR A 26 57.76 -3.40 0.09
C TYR A 26 59.23 -3.08 -0.16
N ARG A 27 60.12 -3.63 0.68
CA ARG A 27 61.58 -3.51 0.54
C ARG A 27 62.19 -4.91 0.38
N THR A 28 63.20 -5.05 -0.47
CA THR A 28 63.94 -6.31 -0.62
C THR A 28 65.32 -6.17 0.02
N ARG A 29 65.74 -7.15 0.82
CA ARG A 29 67.07 -7.21 1.44
C ARG A 29 67.56 -8.66 1.47
N HIS A 30 68.77 -8.92 0.98
CA HIS A 30 69.34 -10.28 0.84
C HIS A 30 68.37 -11.27 0.18
N GLY A 31 67.74 -10.87 -0.94
CA GLY A 31 66.77 -11.67 -1.69
C GLY A 31 65.36 -11.79 -1.07
N ARG A 32 65.18 -11.51 0.22
CA ARG A 32 63.87 -11.59 0.90
C ARG A 32 63.11 -10.26 0.86
N ARG A 33 61.78 -10.33 0.69
CA ARG A 33 60.85 -9.19 0.63
C ARG A 33 60.22 -8.94 2.00
N PHE A 34 60.20 -7.68 2.43
CA PHE A 34 59.69 -7.22 3.71
C PHE A 34 58.63 -6.12 3.50
N GLY A 35 57.58 -6.15 4.31
CA GLY A 35 56.40 -5.28 4.19
C GLY A 35 55.09 -6.11 4.21
N PRO A 36 53.93 -5.49 4.01
CA PRO A 36 53.74 -4.10 3.57
C PRO A 36 54.20 -3.07 4.61
N TYR A 37 54.68 -1.94 4.11
CA TYR A 37 54.88 -0.71 4.85
C TYR A 37 54.06 0.39 4.18
N TYR A 38 53.22 1.07 4.95
CA TYR A 38 52.28 2.05 4.45
C TYR A 38 52.90 3.45 4.46
N ARG A 39 52.59 4.24 3.45
CA ARG A 39 52.95 5.66 3.40
C ARG A 39 51.79 6.49 2.86
N LEU A 40 51.53 7.61 3.52
CA LEU A 40 50.64 8.64 3.02
C LEU A 40 51.39 9.49 2.01
N ILE A 41 51.08 9.32 0.73
CA ILE A 41 51.61 10.13 -0.37
C ILE A 41 50.66 11.32 -0.61
N TYR A 42 51.25 12.51 -0.75
CA TYR A 42 50.53 13.73 -1.10
C TYR A 42 51.40 14.66 -1.96
N ARG A 43 50.83 15.76 -2.48
CA ARG A 43 51.57 16.78 -3.22
C ARG A 43 51.46 18.14 -2.54
N GLN A 44 52.61 18.79 -2.37
CA GLN A 44 52.72 20.14 -1.82
C GLN A 44 53.74 20.89 -2.68
N ASP A 45 53.43 22.12 -3.08
CA ASP A 45 54.29 22.98 -3.91
C ASP A 45 54.79 22.30 -5.19
N ARG A 46 53.84 21.61 -5.86
CA ARG A 46 54.03 20.73 -7.03
C ARG A 46 54.93 19.51 -6.82
N ARG A 47 55.67 19.40 -5.72
CA ARG A 47 56.52 18.26 -5.36
C ARG A 47 55.70 17.16 -4.67
N GLN A 48 56.11 15.90 -4.84
CA GLN A 48 55.54 14.78 -4.09
C GLN A 48 56.20 14.70 -2.71
N ARG A 49 55.38 14.50 -1.68
CA ARG A 49 55.79 14.24 -0.30
C ARG A 49 55.25 12.88 0.14
N SER A 50 55.88 12.27 1.13
CA SER A 50 55.38 11.04 1.74
C SER A 50 55.65 11.01 3.24
N LEU A 51 54.60 10.86 4.04
CA LEU A 51 54.70 10.53 5.46
C LEU A 51 54.69 9.01 5.60
N TYR A 52 55.63 8.45 6.36
CA TYR A 52 55.71 7.02 6.63
C TYR A 52 54.75 6.67 7.77
N LEU A 53 53.89 5.66 7.58
CA LEU A 53 52.88 5.23 8.55
C LEU A 53 53.28 3.94 9.29
N GLY A 54 54.44 3.36 8.97
CA GLY A 54 54.89 2.08 9.54
C GLY A 54 54.26 0.85 8.86
N PRO A 55 54.36 -0.33 9.50
CA PRO A 55 53.77 -1.58 9.02
C PRO A 55 52.31 -1.79 9.48
N SER A 56 51.73 -0.89 10.29
CA SER A 56 50.35 -1.04 10.76
C SER A 56 49.34 -0.79 9.63
N GLU A 57 48.63 -1.86 9.24
CA GLU A 57 47.46 -1.78 8.35
C GLU A 57 46.32 -0.99 9.02
N GLU A 58 46.09 -1.19 10.32
CA GLU A 58 45.03 -0.50 11.06
C GLU A 58 45.19 1.03 11.02
N LEU A 59 46.41 1.54 11.27
CA LEU A 59 46.71 2.97 11.15
C LEU A 59 46.59 3.44 9.68
N ALA A 60 46.96 2.61 8.71
CA ALA A 60 46.72 2.90 7.31
C ALA A 60 45.23 2.99 6.96
N ASP A 61 44.36 2.18 7.57
CA ASP A 61 42.91 2.23 7.39
C ASP A 61 42.24 3.39 8.13
N GLN A 62 42.68 3.72 9.33
CA GLN A 62 42.29 4.95 10.02
C GLN A 62 42.63 6.18 9.16
N VAL A 63 43.82 6.20 8.53
CA VAL A 63 44.20 7.26 7.57
C VAL A 63 43.36 7.19 6.27
N ARG A 64 43.06 6.00 5.73
CA ARG A 64 42.21 5.84 4.53
C ARG A 64 40.78 6.39 4.78
N ARG A 65 40.17 6.10 5.94
CA ARG A 65 38.85 6.61 6.35
C ARG A 65 38.85 8.15 6.45
N LEU A 66 39.79 8.72 7.20
CA LEU A 66 39.96 10.17 7.34
C LEU A 66 40.21 10.87 5.98
N LEU A 67 40.96 10.24 5.07
CA LEU A 67 41.11 10.77 3.70
C LEU A 67 39.81 10.70 2.89
N ALA A 68 39.01 9.64 3.05
CA ALA A 68 37.74 9.48 2.35
C ALA A 68 36.74 10.55 2.80
N GLU A 69 36.61 10.79 4.11
CA GLU A 69 35.82 11.86 4.72
C GLU A 69 36.21 13.23 4.13
N LEU A 70 37.50 13.60 4.25
CA LEU A 70 38.02 14.88 3.77
C LEU A 70 37.87 15.07 2.25
N GLN A 71 37.88 13.99 1.47
CA GLN A 71 37.70 14.04 0.02
C GLN A 71 36.25 13.88 -0.43
N HIS A 72 35.32 13.47 0.44
CA HIS A 72 33.93 13.18 0.09
C HIS A 72 33.24 14.36 -0.63
N PRO A 73 33.29 15.62 -0.15
CA PRO A 73 32.64 16.75 -0.84
C PRO A 73 33.21 17.01 -2.26
N ARG A 74 34.49 16.72 -2.47
CA ARG A 74 35.17 16.84 -3.78
C ARG A 74 34.82 15.70 -4.71
N ASN A 75 34.67 14.48 -4.19
CA ASN A 75 34.27 13.30 -4.94
C ASN A 75 32.79 13.37 -5.32
N HIS A 76 31.92 13.78 -4.39
CA HIS A 76 30.52 14.09 -4.66
C HIS A 76 30.38 15.16 -5.78
N ARG A 77 31.04 16.32 -5.67
CA ARG A 77 31.05 17.35 -6.75
C ARG A 77 31.58 16.81 -8.09
N ARG A 78 32.51 15.85 -8.10
CA ARG A 78 32.97 15.17 -9.33
C ARG A 78 31.92 14.23 -9.90
N LEU A 79 31.17 13.50 -9.07
CA LEU A 79 30.06 12.66 -9.46
C LEU A 79 28.90 13.50 -10.02
N CYS A 80 28.51 14.59 -9.36
CA CYS A 80 27.50 15.54 -9.87
C CYS A 80 27.89 16.07 -11.27
N ARG A 81 29.15 16.52 -11.44
CA ARG A 81 29.68 16.94 -12.76
C ARG A 81 29.85 15.79 -13.77
N ARG A 82 29.82 14.52 -13.35
CA ARG A 82 29.77 13.35 -14.25
C ARG A 82 28.32 13.08 -14.68
N ALA A 83 27.39 13.08 -13.74
CA ALA A 83 25.95 12.95 -13.99
C ALA A 83 25.41 14.08 -14.87
N GLU A 84 25.82 15.33 -14.63
CA GLU A 84 25.47 16.49 -15.44
C GLU A 84 25.98 16.37 -16.89
N ARG A 85 27.23 15.90 -17.07
CA ARG A 85 27.80 15.62 -18.41
C ARG A 85 27.11 14.45 -19.10
N LEU A 86 26.74 13.40 -18.37
CA LEU A 86 25.92 12.31 -18.89
C LEU A 86 24.53 12.82 -19.32
N ARG A 87 23.81 13.55 -18.46
CA ARG A 87 22.50 14.17 -18.78
C ARG A 87 22.59 15.08 -20.02
N LYS A 88 23.65 15.88 -20.15
CA LYS A 88 23.92 16.70 -21.34
C LYS A 88 24.23 15.86 -22.59
N ALA A 89 24.99 14.77 -22.47
CA ALA A 89 25.28 13.84 -23.56
C ALA A 89 24.03 13.09 -24.04
N THR A 90 23.20 12.58 -23.11
CA THR A 90 21.90 11.95 -23.38
C THR A 90 20.94 12.95 -24.04
N LEU A 91 20.85 14.18 -23.54
CA LEU A 91 20.03 15.23 -24.16
C LEU A 91 20.50 15.56 -25.59
N LEU A 92 21.82 15.58 -25.84
CA LEU A 92 22.38 15.73 -27.19
C LEU A 92 22.16 14.49 -28.08
N GLN A 93 22.05 13.29 -27.52
CA GLN A 93 21.70 12.06 -28.25
C GLN A 93 20.21 12.06 -28.61
N VAL A 94 19.32 12.41 -27.67
CA VAL A 94 17.88 12.60 -27.90
C VAL A 94 17.65 13.71 -28.94
N LYS A 95 18.33 14.86 -28.83
CA LYS A 95 18.25 15.96 -29.81
C LYS A 95 18.71 15.52 -31.21
N ARG A 96 19.79 14.73 -31.31
CA ARG A 96 20.26 14.18 -32.59
C ARG A 96 19.27 13.15 -33.16
N ARG A 97 18.72 12.25 -32.34
CA ARG A 97 17.69 11.29 -32.75
C ARG A 97 16.41 12.00 -33.22
N PHE A 98 15.98 13.04 -32.51
CA PHE A 98 14.86 13.90 -32.92
C PHE A 98 15.16 14.63 -34.24
N GLN A 99 16.37 15.16 -34.43
CA GLN A 99 16.79 15.77 -35.70
C GLN A 99 16.86 14.76 -36.86
N GLN A 100 17.25 13.51 -36.60
CA GLN A 100 17.23 12.44 -37.60
C GLN A 100 15.79 12.06 -37.97
N VAL A 101 14.93 11.79 -36.99
CA VAL A 101 13.51 11.48 -37.19
C VAL A 101 12.79 12.63 -37.92
N ALA A 102 13.00 13.87 -37.49
CA ALA A 102 12.45 15.05 -38.17
C ALA A 102 12.85 15.10 -39.65
N ARG A 103 14.13 14.86 -39.98
CA ARG A 103 14.61 14.84 -41.38
C ARG A 103 13.96 13.76 -42.23
N LEU A 104 13.60 12.60 -41.68
CA LEU A 104 12.88 11.55 -42.40
C LEU A 104 11.49 12.02 -42.88
N TYR A 105 10.87 12.94 -42.14
CA TYR A 105 9.61 13.60 -42.52
C TYR A 105 9.84 14.97 -43.20
N GLY A 106 11.04 15.24 -43.71
CA GLY A 106 11.41 16.53 -44.35
C GLY A 106 11.55 17.72 -43.38
N LEU A 107 11.32 17.51 -42.08
CA LEU A 107 11.31 18.53 -41.04
C LEU A 107 12.72 18.89 -40.56
N ARG A 108 12.92 20.16 -40.18
CA ARG A 108 14.21 20.73 -39.80
C ARG A 108 14.09 21.54 -38.49
N PRO A 109 14.44 20.95 -37.34
CA PRO A 109 14.46 21.66 -36.06
C PRO A 109 15.46 22.82 -36.07
N HIS A 110 15.01 24.01 -35.70
CA HIS A 110 15.75 25.27 -35.75
C HIS A 110 15.41 26.15 -34.55
N GLY A 111 16.33 26.26 -33.58
CA GLY A 111 16.03 26.88 -32.29
C GLY A 111 15.02 26.04 -31.49
N TRP A 112 13.92 26.68 -31.10
CA TRP A 112 12.75 26.05 -30.45
C TRP A 112 11.66 25.60 -31.44
N ASP A 113 11.88 25.81 -32.75
CA ASP A 113 10.88 25.67 -33.81
C ASP A 113 11.22 24.48 -34.74
N VAL A 114 10.24 23.98 -35.51
CA VAL A 114 10.39 22.85 -36.44
C VAL A 114 9.92 23.26 -37.83
N ARG A 115 10.87 23.71 -38.67
CA ARG A 115 10.57 24.14 -40.04
C ARG A 115 10.23 22.94 -40.92
N GLY A 116 9.40 23.16 -41.93
CA GLY A 116 8.99 22.14 -42.90
C GLY A 116 7.58 21.59 -42.72
N LEU A 117 6.92 21.84 -41.57
CA LEU A 117 5.56 21.32 -41.27
C LEU A 117 4.52 21.63 -42.36
N ARG A 118 4.61 22.81 -43.01
CA ARG A 118 3.75 23.19 -44.15
C ARG A 118 3.85 22.25 -45.36
N ALA A 119 4.97 21.55 -45.56
CA ALA A 119 5.12 20.55 -46.63
C ALA A 119 4.44 19.21 -46.29
N LEU A 120 4.03 19.02 -45.03
CA LEU A 120 3.19 17.91 -44.56
C LEU A 120 1.72 18.33 -44.36
N GLY A 121 1.29 19.42 -45.00
CA GLY A 121 -0.07 19.95 -44.89
C GLY A 121 -0.43 20.63 -43.56
N TRP A 122 0.48 20.72 -42.59
CA TRP A 122 0.17 21.36 -41.31
C TRP A 122 0.09 22.89 -41.45
N PRO A 123 -0.97 23.53 -40.89
CA PRO A 123 -1.15 24.98 -40.99
C PRO A 123 -0.07 25.75 -40.23
N ARG A 124 0.04 27.05 -40.54
CA ARG A 124 0.99 27.96 -39.90
C ARG A 124 0.52 28.25 -38.47
N ILE A 125 1.14 27.61 -37.48
CA ILE A 125 1.06 28.04 -36.09
C ILE A 125 1.90 29.32 -35.97
N ASP A 126 1.26 30.47 -36.17
CA ASP A 126 1.88 31.75 -35.82
C ASP A 126 2.04 31.87 -34.30
N LYS A 127 3.04 32.63 -33.88
CA LYS A 127 3.47 32.66 -32.48
C LYS A 127 2.37 33.25 -31.60
N ILE A 128 2.04 32.51 -30.53
CA ILE A 128 0.99 32.81 -29.55
C ILE A 128 -0.42 32.52 -30.11
N THR A 129 -0.85 31.26 -30.01
CA THR A 129 -2.27 30.87 -30.00
C THR A 129 -2.43 29.74 -28.97
N PRO A 130 -3.37 29.83 -28.01
CA PRO A 130 -3.55 28.78 -27.00
C PRO A 130 -4.03 27.43 -27.57
N LEU A 131 -3.62 26.34 -26.92
CA LEU A 131 -4.02 24.96 -27.25
C LEU A 131 -5.49 24.68 -26.89
N LYS A 132 -6.44 25.23 -27.67
CA LYS A 132 -7.89 24.94 -27.54
C LYS A 132 -8.62 24.61 -28.84
N HIS A 133 -8.15 25.07 -30.01
CA HIS A 133 -8.87 24.87 -31.28
C HIS A 133 -7.95 24.58 -32.48
N LEU A 134 -7.90 23.31 -32.92
CA LEU A 134 -7.62 22.87 -34.30
C LEU A 134 -7.99 21.37 -34.42
N PRO A 135 -8.77 20.94 -35.44
CA PRO A 135 -9.27 19.55 -35.54
C PRO A 135 -8.37 18.61 -36.36
N TYR A 136 -8.52 17.30 -36.14
CA TYR A 136 -7.95 16.22 -36.97
C TYR A 136 -8.74 16.00 -38.28
N PRO A 137 -8.07 15.59 -39.37
CA PRO A 137 -8.55 14.39 -40.08
C PRO A 137 -7.48 13.48 -40.73
N TYR A 138 -7.66 12.17 -40.54
CA TYR A 138 -7.56 11.02 -41.49
C TYR A 138 -6.36 10.73 -42.44
N CYS A 139 -5.88 9.48 -42.34
CA CYS A 139 -5.46 8.48 -43.36
C CYS A 139 -4.65 8.85 -44.64
N CYS A 140 -3.54 8.13 -44.89
CA CYS A 140 -3.52 6.96 -45.81
C CYS A 140 -2.21 6.11 -45.79
N ARG A 141 -2.14 5.09 -46.67
CA ARG A 141 -1.07 4.05 -46.86
C ARG A 141 0.21 4.64 -47.55
N THR A 142 1.42 4.05 -47.59
CA THR A 142 1.84 2.70 -48.08
C THR A 142 3.31 2.27 -47.73
N HIS A 143 3.55 0.95 -47.71
CA HIS A 143 4.75 0.12 -48.07
C HIS A 143 6.23 0.33 -47.59
N LEU A 144 6.95 -0.80 -47.67
CA LEU A 144 8.33 -1.21 -47.32
C LEU A 144 9.36 -0.94 -48.47
N PRO A 145 10.69 -1.30 -48.45
CA PRO A 145 11.38 -2.31 -47.63
C PRO A 145 12.88 -2.14 -47.18
N SER A 146 13.30 -3.04 -46.26
CA SER A 146 14.59 -3.78 -46.11
C SER A 146 16.00 -3.15 -46.25
N ALA A 147 16.87 -3.41 -45.24
CA ALA A 147 18.24 -3.99 -45.42
C ALA A 147 18.89 -4.45 -44.08
N THR A 148 19.66 -5.55 -44.10
CA THR A 148 20.58 -6.12 -43.06
C THR A 148 21.58 -7.07 -43.77
N PRO A 149 22.63 -7.68 -43.13
CA PRO A 149 23.27 -7.48 -41.81
C PRO A 149 24.70 -6.86 -42.00
N ALA A 150 25.79 -6.98 -41.22
CA ALA A 150 26.37 -7.96 -40.28
C ALA A 150 27.63 -7.33 -39.58
N PRO A 151 28.59 -8.09 -38.98
CA PRO A 151 28.52 -8.92 -37.78
C PRO A 151 29.50 -8.47 -36.65
N SER A 152 29.56 -9.23 -35.55
CA SER A 152 30.54 -9.10 -34.44
C SER A 152 31.86 -9.85 -34.73
N PRO A 153 32.91 -9.68 -33.92
CA PRO A 153 33.30 -10.81 -33.06
C PRO A 153 33.61 -10.43 -31.59
N ALA A 154 33.69 -11.45 -30.74
CA ALA A 154 34.01 -11.38 -29.31
C ALA A 154 35.32 -12.12 -28.96
N ALA A 155 35.78 -12.03 -27.70
CA ALA A 155 36.87 -12.85 -27.16
C ALA A 155 36.60 -13.26 -25.70
N HIS A 156 36.75 -14.56 -25.41
CA HIS A 156 36.69 -15.22 -24.09
C HIS A 156 38.13 -15.41 -23.52
N PHE A 157 38.51 -16.22 -22.51
CA PHE A 157 37.93 -17.19 -21.53
C PHE A 157 38.92 -17.15 -20.30
N THR A 158 38.57 -16.80 -19.04
CA THR A 158 38.20 -17.64 -17.85
C THR A 158 39.40 -18.39 -17.13
N PRO A 159 39.31 -19.12 -15.97
CA PRO A 159 40.32 -19.09 -14.86
C PRO A 159 40.83 -20.50 -14.39
N PRO A 160 40.80 -20.89 -13.07
CA PRO A 160 41.74 -20.69 -11.93
C PRO A 160 42.76 -21.87 -11.74
N PRO A 161 43.35 -22.21 -10.56
CA PRO A 161 42.68 -22.96 -9.45
C PRO A 161 43.22 -22.70 -7.99
N ASP A 162 42.84 -23.59 -7.05
CA ASP A 162 42.79 -23.46 -5.56
C ASP A 162 43.97 -24.04 -4.73
N ALA A 163 43.99 -23.78 -3.40
CA ALA A 163 44.31 -24.76 -2.32
C ALA A 163 44.13 -24.19 -0.87
N VAL A 164 43.85 -25.06 0.12
CA VAL A 164 43.53 -24.79 1.56
C VAL A 164 44.18 -25.87 2.45
N PRO A 165 44.75 -25.59 3.66
CA PRO A 165 44.14 -26.13 4.90
C PRO A 165 44.43 -25.43 6.28
N GLN A 166 43.36 -25.34 7.08
CA GLN A 166 43.18 -25.70 8.52
C GLN A 166 44.00 -25.13 9.73
N SER A 167 43.24 -24.99 10.82
CA SER A 167 43.57 -25.18 12.26
C SER A 167 44.14 -24.02 13.11
N GLY A 168 43.75 -24.00 14.40
CA GLY A 168 44.24 -23.09 15.45
C GLY A 168 43.13 -22.51 16.34
N SER A 169 43.08 -22.88 17.63
CA SER A 169 42.06 -22.45 18.60
C SER A 169 42.67 -21.69 19.79
N LEU A 170 41.92 -20.72 20.36
CA LEU A 170 41.55 -20.63 21.79
C LEU A 170 40.95 -19.25 22.21
N LEU A 171 40.31 -19.29 23.39
CA LEU A 171 39.65 -18.22 24.17
C LEU A 171 40.69 -17.38 24.99
N PRO A 172 40.36 -16.29 25.74
CA PRO A 172 39.07 -16.04 26.42
C PRO A 172 38.49 -14.60 26.61
N SER A 173 37.17 -14.61 26.78
CA SER A 173 36.24 -13.74 27.55
C SER A 173 36.68 -12.48 28.30
N ALA A 174 35.77 -11.48 28.29
CA ALA A 174 35.45 -10.62 29.44
C ALA A 174 33.92 -10.35 29.49
N THR A 175 33.33 -10.25 30.68
CA THR A 175 31.87 -10.17 30.92
C THR A 175 31.44 -8.85 31.60
N PRO A 176 30.25 -8.31 31.28
CA PRO A 176 29.54 -7.34 32.12
C PRO A 176 28.55 -8.03 33.08
N ALA A 177 28.16 -7.32 34.15
CA ALA A 177 27.19 -7.75 35.16
C ALA A 177 26.46 -6.53 35.80
N PRO A 178 25.44 -6.67 36.66
CA PRO A 178 24.08 -6.92 36.19
C PRO A 178 23.03 -5.94 36.79
N SER A 179 21.83 -5.89 36.18
CA SER A 179 20.67 -5.16 36.72
C SER A 179 19.85 -6.03 37.72
N PRO A 180 19.19 -5.44 38.73
CA PRO A 180 18.44 -6.17 39.74
C PRO A 180 17.04 -6.60 39.27
N ALA A 181 16.51 -7.66 39.87
CA ALA A 181 15.14 -8.15 39.66
C ALA A 181 14.20 -7.79 40.82
N VAL A 182 12.91 -7.67 40.52
CA VAL A 182 11.82 -7.59 41.52
C VAL A 182 10.74 -8.62 41.16
N SER A 183 10.18 -9.27 42.19
CA SER A 183 9.35 -10.46 42.11
C SER A 183 7.92 -10.24 41.58
N ARG A 184 7.39 -11.26 40.88
CA ARG A 184 5.95 -11.58 40.86
C ARG A 184 5.71 -12.93 41.55
N PRO A 185 4.64 -13.11 42.33
CA PRO A 185 4.26 -14.42 42.88
C PRO A 185 3.52 -15.28 41.82
N GLU A 186 3.58 -16.59 42.00
CA GLU A 186 2.83 -17.58 41.21
C GLU A 186 1.47 -17.86 41.83
N ASN A 187 0.48 -18.25 41.01
CA ASN A 187 -0.21 -19.54 41.22
C ASN A 187 -1.14 -19.92 40.06
N THR A 188 -1.11 -21.20 39.69
CA THR A 188 -2.20 -22.05 39.11
C THR A 188 -3.01 -21.53 37.90
N GLN A 189 -3.39 -22.35 36.90
CA GLN A 189 -3.09 -23.75 36.57
C GLN A 189 -3.60 -23.98 35.13
N TYR A 190 -2.90 -24.77 34.31
CA TYR A 190 -3.55 -25.63 33.30
C TYR A 190 -2.65 -26.84 33.00
N LEU A 191 -3.27 -28.00 32.79
CA LEU A 191 -2.60 -29.30 32.68
C LEU A 191 -2.12 -29.58 31.26
N SER A 192 -0.96 -30.22 31.14
CA SER A 192 -0.51 -30.88 29.91
C SER A 192 -0.57 -32.41 30.10
N SER A 193 -1.10 -33.12 29.09
CA SER A 193 -1.20 -34.58 29.09
C SER A 193 -0.65 -35.13 27.77
N THR A 194 0.51 -35.77 27.83
CA THR A 194 1.20 -36.35 26.68
C THR A 194 0.84 -37.82 26.47
N THR A 195 0.61 -38.23 25.22
CA THR A 195 0.85 -39.61 24.77
C THR A 195 1.26 -39.64 23.29
N ARG A 196 2.38 -40.31 23.00
CA ARG A 196 2.73 -40.84 21.67
C ARG A 196 2.38 -42.33 21.61
N PRO A 197 2.33 -42.92 20.41
CA PRO A 197 2.89 -44.26 20.20
C PRO A 197 4.04 -44.24 19.18
N THR A 198 4.89 -45.28 19.21
CA THR A 198 6.07 -45.50 18.33
C THR A 198 6.36 -47.01 18.23
N THR A 199 7.30 -47.42 17.36
CA THR A 199 7.67 -48.81 16.96
C THR A 199 6.70 -49.40 15.91
N CYS A 200 7.10 -50.14 14.86
CA CYS A 200 8.44 -50.49 14.33
C CYS A 200 8.31 -50.90 12.82
N ASP A 201 9.34 -51.28 12.03
CA ASP A 201 10.70 -51.69 12.40
C ASP A 201 11.82 -51.41 11.35
N ILE A 202 13.04 -51.72 11.78
CA ILE A 202 14.39 -51.83 11.20
C ILE A 202 14.53 -52.53 9.83
N ALA A 203 15.38 -51.93 8.95
CA ALA A 203 16.27 -52.66 8.03
C ALA A 203 17.52 -51.79 7.70
N LYS A 204 18.68 -52.43 7.49
CA LYS A 204 19.96 -51.78 7.07
C LYS A 204 20.29 -52.17 5.63
N TYR A 205 21.10 -51.38 4.92
CA TYR A 205 22.35 -51.84 4.28
C TYR A 205 23.21 -50.64 3.81
N ASP A 206 24.49 -50.89 3.52
CA ASP A 206 25.51 -49.86 3.26
C ASP A 206 26.60 -50.36 2.29
N HIS A 207 27.31 -49.42 1.65
CA HIS A 207 28.57 -49.52 0.89
C HIS A 207 28.69 -50.53 -0.29
N SER A 208 29.01 -50.02 -1.50
CA SER A 208 30.36 -50.18 -2.11
C SER A 208 30.44 -49.78 -3.61
N LEU A 209 31.66 -49.49 -4.09
CA LEU A 209 32.06 -49.24 -5.49
C LEU A 209 33.20 -50.20 -5.91
N PRO A 210 33.42 -50.44 -7.21
CA PRO A 210 34.79 -50.39 -7.75
C PRO A 210 34.94 -49.74 -9.15
N ASN A 211 36.17 -49.72 -9.70
CA ASN A 211 36.65 -48.77 -10.72
C ASN A 211 37.14 -49.35 -12.08
N SER A 212 36.74 -48.69 -13.18
CA SER A 212 37.58 -48.29 -14.36
C SER A 212 38.15 -49.39 -15.35
N PRO A 213 39.08 -49.09 -16.30
CA PRO A 213 38.79 -48.70 -17.72
C PRO A 213 39.71 -49.47 -18.74
N PRO A 214 40.32 -48.94 -19.86
CA PRO A 214 40.03 -47.87 -20.86
C PRO A 214 40.23 -48.34 -22.36
N ARG A 215 40.35 -47.36 -23.32
CA ARG A 215 40.95 -47.34 -24.71
C ARG A 215 39.98 -46.70 -25.75
N HIS A 216 40.33 -46.06 -26.89
CA HIS A 216 41.54 -45.36 -27.40
C HIS A 216 41.17 -44.41 -28.60
N THR A 217 42.14 -43.70 -29.21
CA THR A 217 42.04 -42.78 -30.40
C THR A 217 43.32 -42.89 -31.26
N PRO A 218 43.60 -42.11 -32.37
CA PRO A 218 42.94 -40.99 -33.10
C PRO A 218 42.79 -41.37 -34.64
N PRO A 219 43.11 -40.60 -35.73
CA PRO A 219 43.36 -39.15 -35.99
C PRO A 219 42.84 -38.50 -37.33
N ARG A 220 42.95 -37.15 -37.41
CA ARG A 220 43.11 -36.26 -38.61
C ARG A 220 41.91 -35.91 -39.55
N ALA A 221 42.12 -34.82 -40.32
CA ALA A 221 41.19 -33.99 -41.12
C ALA A 221 41.90 -33.55 -42.46
N PRO A 222 41.52 -32.53 -43.32
CA PRO A 222 40.54 -31.42 -43.18
C PRO A 222 39.80 -30.88 -44.47
N ARG A 223 39.14 -29.71 -44.33
CA ARG A 223 39.00 -28.54 -45.27
C ARG A 223 37.71 -28.25 -46.10
N TYR A 224 37.45 -26.93 -46.15
CA TYR A 224 36.66 -26.07 -47.08
C TYR A 224 35.13 -25.91 -47.00
N CYS A 225 34.71 -24.64 -47.11
CA CYS A 225 33.34 -24.10 -47.25
C CYS A 225 33.10 -23.71 -48.75
N GLN A 226 32.01 -23.09 -49.23
CA GLN A 226 31.28 -21.89 -48.74
C GLN A 226 30.10 -21.50 -49.67
N ASN A 227 29.22 -20.57 -49.24
CA ASN A 227 28.25 -19.76 -50.04
C ASN A 227 27.01 -20.47 -50.63
N GLY A 228 25.87 -19.81 -50.93
CA GLY A 228 25.42 -18.43 -50.65
C GLY A 228 24.03 -18.11 -51.29
N PRO A 229 23.22 -17.12 -50.83
CA PRO A 229 21.81 -16.95 -51.23
C PRO A 229 21.48 -15.72 -52.13
N ARG A 230 20.38 -15.79 -52.92
CA ARG A 230 19.62 -14.64 -53.53
C ARG A 230 18.24 -15.08 -54.09
N ALA A 231 17.44 -14.18 -54.68
CA ALA A 231 15.99 -14.38 -54.92
C ALA A 231 15.39 -13.71 -56.20
N ALA A 232 14.16 -14.13 -56.58
CA ALA A 232 13.20 -13.56 -57.57
C ALA A 232 13.57 -13.74 -59.09
N GLN A 233 12.66 -13.72 -60.10
CA GLN A 233 11.32 -13.09 -60.23
C GLN A 233 10.50 -13.61 -61.48
N LEU A 234 9.19 -13.26 -61.57
CA LEU A 234 8.34 -12.97 -62.78
C LEU A 234 7.64 -14.04 -63.68
N ALA A 235 6.31 -13.82 -63.91
CA ALA A 235 5.56 -13.71 -65.20
C ALA A 235 4.36 -14.66 -65.57
N ILE A 236 3.10 -14.15 -65.38
CA ILE A 236 2.01 -13.85 -66.38
C ILE A 236 1.63 -14.94 -67.43
N PRO A 237 0.33 -15.32 -67.60
CA PRO A 237 -0.82 -14.49 -68.08
C PRO A 237 -2.19 -14.83 -67.38
N THR A 238 -3.45 -14.57 -67.82
CA THR A 238 -4.29 -13.41 -68.31
C THR A 238 -5.77 -13.67 -67.82
N VAL A 239 -6.96 -13.12 -68.20
CA VAL A 239 -7.60 -12.32 -69.30
C VAL A 239 -8.74 -11.41 -68.70
N SER A 240 -9.54 -10.72 -69.53
CA SER A 240 -10.78 -9.92 -69.26
C SER A 240 -12.08 -10.81 -69.31
N SER A 241 -13.37 -10.40 -69.16
CA SER A 241 -14.06 -9.09 -69.32
C SER A 241 -15.51 -8.98 -68.75
N HIS A 242 -16.07 -7.75 -68.84
CA HIS A 242 -17.50 -7.35 -69.04
C HIS A 242 -18.50 -7.13 -67.86
N ILE A 243 -19.56 -6.37 -68.19
CA ILE A 243 -20.61 -5.77 -67.33
C ILE A 243 -22.01 -5.92 -68.04
N PRO A 244 -23.14 -5.31 -67.59
CA PRO A 244 -24.44 -5.99 -67.36
C PRO A 244 -25.42 -5.90 -68.55
N PRO A 245 -26.74 -6.24 -68.41
CA PRO A 245 -27.70 -5.17 -68.05
C PRO A 245 -29.06 -5.58 -67.37
N ARG A 246 -29.76 -4.55 -66.82
CA ARG A 246 -31.24 -4.36 -66.69
C ARG A 246 -32.09 -5.26 -65.74
N GLY A 247 -32.84 -4.60 -64.83
CA GLY A 247 -34.21 -4.99 -64.38
C GLY A 247 -35.26 -4.24 -65.24
N PRO A 248 -36.38 -3.68 -64.70
CA PRO A 248 -37.03 -3.74 -63.37
C PRO A 248 -38.53 -4.12 -63.58
N PRO A 249 -39.57 -3.44 -63.04
CA PRO A 249 -39.89 -2.92 -61.69
C PRO A 249 -40.92 -3.90 -61.00
N VAL A 250 -41.83 -3.61 -60.05
CA VAL A 250 -42.33 -2.41 -59.32
C VAL A 250 -42.48 -2.78 -57.81
N ASP A 251 -43.38 -2.33 -56.90
CA ASP A 251 -44.50 -1.37 -56.89
C ASP A 251 -44.62 -0.59 -55.55
N ARG A 252 -45.79 0.03 -55.26
CA ARG A 252 -45.87 1.21 -54.38
C ARG A 252 -46.95 1.19 -53.26
N LEU A 253 -46.48 1.50 -52.04
CA LEU A 253 -46.81 2.70 -51.21
C LEU A 253 -48.19 3.39 -51.36
N PRO A 254 -48.82 3.87 -50.24
CA PRO A 254 -48.35 5.12 -49.63
C PRO A 254 -48.45 5.33 -48.09
N HIS A 255 -47.38 5.95 -47.56
CA HIS A 255 -47.28 7.00 -46.52
C HIS A 255 -48.28 7.15 -45.34
N CYS A 256 -47.72 7.27 -44.12
CA CYS A 256 -47.52 8.59 -43.49
C CYS A 256 -46.34 8.63 -42.49
N ARG A 257 -46.07 9.75 -41.81
CA ARG A 257 -44.79 10.08 -41.12
C ARG A 257 -44.84 10.01 -39.58
N LEU A 258 -43.72 9.63 -38.94
CA LEU A 258 -42.91 10.52 -38.07
C LEU A 258 -41.54 9.87 -37.70
N SER A 259 -40.72 10.56 -36.91
CA SER A 259 -39.25 10.41 -36.83
C SER A 259 -38.70 9.42 -35.79
N ALA A 260 -37.57 8.79 -36.12
CA ALA A 260 -36.69 8.07 -35.19
C ALA A 260 -35.52 8.95 -34.70
N GLY A 261 -34.87 8.53 -33.60
CA GLY A 261 -33.67 9.18 -33.05
C GLY A 261 -33.09 8.36 -31.90
N ASP A 262 -31.93 7.74 -32.12
CA ASP A 262 -31.30 6.76 -31.24
C ASP A 262 -30.17 7.32 -30.35
N SER A 263 -29.72 6.45 -29.44
CA SER A 263 -28.41 6.42 -28.76
C SER A 263 -28.19 7.28 -27.50
N LEU A 264 -27.49 6.64 -26.55
CA LEU A 264 -27.07 7.16 -25.25
C LEU A 264 -25.57 7.45 -25.29
N ASP A 265 -25.15 8.59 -24.75
CA ASP A 265 -23.74 9.00 -24.71
C ASP A 265 -23.24 9.16 -23.27
N ALA A 266 -21.99 8.77 -23.00
CA ALA A 266 -21.45 8.66 -21.65
C ALA A 266 -20.61 9.89 -21.24
N ALA A 267 -21.03 10.60 -20.19
CA ALA A 267 -20.39 11.85 -19.75
C ALA A 267 -19.26 11.60 -18.71
N PRO A 268 -18.04 12.13 -18.92
CA PRO A 268 -16.96 12.10 -17.93
C PRO A 268 -17.00 13.31 -16.96
N PRO A 269 -16.57 13.17 -15.70
CA PRO A 269 -16.43 14.29 -14.77
C PRO A 269 -15.19 15.14 -15.12
N ALA A 270 -15.31 16.47 -14.98
CA ALA A 270 -14.24 17.42 -15.26
C ALA A 270 -13.77 18.18 -14.00
N PHE A 271 -12.46 18.37 -13.87
CA PHE A 271 -11.86 19.35 -12.95
C PHE A 271 -12.00 20.77 -13.51
N TYR A 272 -12.29 21.74 -12.62
CA TYR A 272 -11.71 23.10 -12.52
C TYR A 272 -12.19 23.67 -11.16
N GLY A 273 -11.58 24.66 -10.51
CA GLY A 273 -10.46 25.54 -10.91
C GLY A 273 -10.77 26.96 -10.45
N VAL A 274 -10.06 27.46 -9.42
CA VAL A 274 -10.38 28.73 -8.75
C VAL A 274 -10.15 29.94 -9.67
N GLY A 275 -11.09 30.89 -9.68
CA GLY A 275 -10.96 32.16 -10.42
C GLY A 275 -11.95 33.22 -9.94
N CYS A 276 -11.47 34.19 -9.16
CA CYS A 276 -12.28 35.28 -8.63
C CYS A 276 -12.44 36.43 -9.64
N VAL A 277 -13.67 36.81 -9.98
CA VAL A 277 -14.00 38.14 -10.56
C VAL A 277 -15.33 38.62 -9.97
N LEU A 278 -15.36 39.87 -9.49
CA LEU A 278 -16.55 40.56 -8.97
C LEU A 278 -17.48 41.02 -10.13
N PRO A 279 -18.80 41.14 -9.91
CA PRO A 279 -19.29 42.48 -9.54
C PRO A 279 -20.45 42.53 -8.52
N CYS A 280 -20.21 43.30 -7.46
CA CYS A 280 -21.14 44.15 -6.71
C CYS A 280 -22.63 44.19 -7.14
N ARG A 281 -23.53 43.86 -6.20
CA ARG A 281 -24.74 44.66 -5.94
C ARG A 281 -25.11 44.68 -4.46
N LYS A 282 -25.52 45.85 -3.97
CA LYS A 282 -25.81 46.12 -2.54
C LYS A 282 -27.20 45.61 -2.12
N ARG A 283 -27.34 45.18 -0.87
CA ARG A 283 -28.45 45.57 0.02
C ARG A 283 -28.06 45.43 1.51
N THR A 284 -28.36 46.47 2.28
CA THR A 284 -28.41 46.52 3.75
C THR A 284 -29.72 45.88 4.22
N SER A 285 -29.93 45.39 5.45
CA SER A 285 -29.60 45.87 6.82
C SER A 285 -29.22 44.68 7.75
N SER A 286 -28.55 44.82 8.91
CA SER A 286 -28.99 45.37 10.22
C SER A 286 -30.28 44.68 10.75
N ASP A 287 -30.35 44.11 11.97
CA ASP A 287 -29.54 44.30 13.19
C ASP A 287 -29.30 43.03 14.07
N LYS A 288 -28.46 43.19 15.11
CA LYS A 288 -28.22 42.35 16.31
C LYS A 288 -28.40 43.25 17.56
N PRO A 289 -28.49 42.78 18.84
CA PRO A 289 -27.96 41.50 19.36
C PRO A 289 -28.84 40.76 20.42
N SER A 290 -28.22 39.73 20.99
CA SER A 290 -28.36 39.01 22.29
C SER A 290 -29.25 39.57 23.44
N THR A 291 -29.57 38.86 24.55
CA THR A 291 -28.69 38.04 25.43
C THR A 291 -29.47 37.31 26.55
N PHE A 292 -28.88 36.27 27.17
CA PHE A 292 -29.16 35.67 28.52
C PHE A 292 -30.57 35.08 28.83
N ALA A 293 -30.79 34.23 29.85
CA ALA A 293 -30.06 33.04 30.37
C ALA A 293 -30.85 32.33 31.53
N ARG A 294 -30.37 31.12 31.91
CA ARG A 294 -30.60 30.36 33.16
C ARG A 294 -31.88 29.52 33.37
N GLU A 295 -31.61 28.23 33.54
CA GLU A 295 -32.20 27.19 34.42
C GLU A 295 -32.65 27.62 35.84
N PRO A 296 -33.20 26.72 36.70
CA PRO A 296 -34.08 25.54 36.47
C PRO A 296 -35.25 25.46 37.51
N LEU A 297 -36.14 24.44 37.43
CA LEU A 297 -36.36 23.40 38.48
C LEU A 297 -37.59 22.48 38.23
N MET A 298 -37.58 21.35 38.94
CA MET A 298 -38.63 20.32 38.97
C MET A 298 -39.98 20.78 39.55
N LYS A 299 -41.07 20.13 39.13
CA LYS A 299 -41.89 19.27 40.03
C LYS A 299 -42.87 18.37 39.27
N SER A 300 -43.36 17.34 39.96
CA SER A 300 -44.18 16.24 39.43
C SER A 300 -45.65 16.34 39.86
N THR A 301 -46.45 15.36 39.38
CA THR A 301 -47.50 14.62 40.12
C THR A 301 -48.90 14.65 39.49
N ILE A 302 -49.25 13.51 38.85
CA ILE A 302 -50.51 12.74 38.93
C ILE A 302 -51.85 13.51 39.07
N LEU A 303 -52.77 13.29 38.13
CA LEU A 303 -54.16 12.86 38.42
C LEU A 303 -54.95 12.44 37.15
N THR A 304 -55.59 11.27 37.22
CA THR A 304 -56.73 10.86 36.38
C THR A 304 -58.02 10.96 37.21
N PRO A 305 -59.19 11.14 36.58
CA PRO A 305 -60.07 9.98 36.39
C PRO A 305 -60.82 9.97 35.03
N ALA A 306 -61.64 8.94 34.81
CA ALA A 306 -62.31 8.65 33.54
C ALA A 306 -63.76 9.18 33.47
N CYS A 307 -64.34 9.13 32.26
CA CYS A 307 -65.80 9.18 32.04
C CYS A 307 -66.19 8.22 30.89
N LEU A 308 -67.49 7.92 30.75
CA LEU A 308 -67.98 6.68 30.11
C LEU A 308 -68.90 6.92 28.89
N GLY A 309 -68.93 5.96 27.96
CA GLY A 309 -69.95 5.84 26.90
C GLY A 309 -69.46 6.24 25.48
N ALA A 310 -69.90 5.61 24.39
CA ALA A 310 -70.85 4.51 24.24
C ALA A 310 -70.38 3.48 23.19
N LEU A 311 -70.86 2.24 23.31
CA LEU A 311 -70.43 1.11 22.48
C LEU A 311 -71.32 0.97 21.22
N LEU A 312 -70.69 0.82 20.05
CA LEU A 312 -71.39 0.43 18.81
C LEU A 312 -70.65 -0.76 18.19
N LEU A 313 -71.35 -1.90 18.08
CA LEU A 313 -70.76 -3.18 17.70
C LEU A 313 -70.54 -3.28 16.18
N LEU A 314 -69.36 -2.86 15.73
CA LEU A 314 -68.77 -3.34 14.48
C LEU A 314 -67.67 -4.35 14.80
N VAL A 315 -68.03 -5.64 14.75
CA VAL A 315 -67.04 -6.72 14.66
C VAL A 315 -66.48 -6.66 13.24
N PRO A 316 -65.20 -6.29 13.02
CA PRO A 316 -64.61 -6.47 11.71
C PRO A 316 -64.60 -7.96 11.39
N PRO A 317 -64.93 -8.39 10.15
CA PRO A 317 -64.77 -9.79 9.79
C PRO A 317 -63.31 -10.16 10.05
N ALA A 318 -63.08 -11.29 10.73
CA ALA A 318 -61.74 -11.75 11.04
C ALA A 318 -60.96 -11.91 9.74
N ALA A 319 -60.10 -10.94 9.44
CA ALA A 319 -59.26 -10.98 8.26
C ALA A 319 -58.39 -12.22 8.41
N LYS A 320 -58.63 -13.23 7.56
CA LYS A 320 -57.64 -14.29 7.37
C LYS A 320 -56.34 -13.59 7.01
N ALA A 321 -55.36 -13.64 7.89
CA ALA A 321 -54.01 -13.23 7.56
C ALA A 321 -53.65 -14.01 6.29
N ALA A 322 -53.40 -13.29 5.19
CA ALA A 322 -53.09 -13.93 3.92
C ALA A 322 -51.79 -14.70 4.13
N GLU A 323 -51.89 -16.03 4.16
CA GLU A 323 -50.78 -16.92 4.46
C GLU A 323 -49.67 -16.63 3.47
N THR A 324 -48.62 -15.97 3.99
CA THR A 324 -47.71 -15.21 3.14
C THR A 324 -46.86 -16.22 2.38
N ALA A 325 -47.03 -16.28 1.06
CA ALA A 325 -46.52 -17.35 0.20
C ALA A 325 -45.05 -17.67 0.56
N ARG A 326 -44.86 -18.82 1.22
CA ARG A 326 -43.62 -19.10 1.93
C ARG A 326 -42.57 -19.54 0.93
N LEU A 327 -41.51 -18.75 0.82
CA LEU A 327 -40.42 -18.99 -0.11
C LEU A 327 -39.73 -20.30 0.19
N THR A 328 -39.02 -20.83 -0.80
CA THR A 328 -38.28 -22.09 -0.73
C THR A 328 -36.82 -21.87 -1.11
N ALA A 329 -35.93 -22.51 -0.37
CA ALA A 329 -34.54 -22.73 -0.73
C ALA A 329 -34.18 -24.20 -0.41
N THR A 330 -33.53 -24.88 -1.34
CA THR A 330 -33.05 -26.25 -1.18
C THR A 330 -31.54 -26.25 -1.28
N VAL A 331 -30.86 -26.70 -0.23
CA VAL A 331 -29.40 -26.88 -0.21
C VAL A 331 -29.07 -28.29 -0.70
N HIS A 332 -28.28 -28.38 -1.76
CA HIS A 332 -27.85 -29.64 -2.38
C HIS A 332 -26.46 -30.02 -1.84
N ALA A 333 -26.44 -30.71 -0.69
CA ALA A 333 -25.20 -30.98 0.05
C ALA A 333 -24.20 -31.90 -0.69
N ASP A 334 -24.66 -32.59 -1.73
CA ASP A 334 -23.92 -33.43 -2.67
C ASP A 334 -23.25 -32.62 -3.81
N GLN A 335 -23.81 -31.46 -4.17
CA GLN A 335 -23.36 -30.62 -5.29
C GLN A 335 -22.34 -29.57 -4.82
N THR A 336 -21.13 -30.02 -4.48
CA THR A 336 -20.04 -29.15 -4.00
C THR A 336 -19.29 -28.42 -5.13
N GLY A 337 -18.97 -27.14 -4.90
CA GLY A 337 -18.08 -26.34 -5.74
C GLY A 337 -16.62 -26.33 -5.25
N GLU A 338 -15.79 -25.54 -5.95
CA GLU A 338 -14.39 -25.29 -5.61
C GLU A 338 -14.22 -24.66 -4.21
N PRO A 339 -13.23 -25.07 -3.40
CA PRO A 339 -13.02 -24.48 -2.08
C PRO A 339 -12.74 -22.96 -2.13
N ILE A 340 -13.38 -22.25 -1.21
CA ILE A 340 -13.19 -20.82 -0.95
C ILE A 340 -11.78 -20.61 -0.37
N SER A 341 -10.95 -19.86 -1.10
CA SER A 341 -9.65 -19.42 -0.57
C SER A 341 -9.83 -18.50 0.63
N PRO A 342 -9.09 -18.68 1.75
CA PRO A 342 -9.21 -17.80 2.91
C PRO A 342 -8.86 -16.34 2.56
N PHE A 343 -8.01 -16.10 1.56
CA PHE A 343 -7.58 -14.77 1.14
C PHE A 343 -8.66 -13.91 0.46
N ILE A 344 -9.89 -14.40 0.30
CA ILE A 344 -11.04 -13.55 -0.10
C ILE A 344 -11.58 -12.67 1.04
N TYR A 345 -11.15 -12.91 2.30
CA TYR A 345 -11.39 -12.03 3.45
C TYR A 345 -10.22 -11.04 3.68
N GLY A 346 -9.35 -10.87 2.68
CA GLY A 346 -8.14 -10.07 2.78
C GLY A 346 -8.38 -8.57 2.95
N GLN A 347 -7.32 -7.85 3.30
CA GLN A 347 -7.34 -6.43 3.62
C GLN A 347 -6.26 -5.66 2.84
N PHE A 348 -6.46 -4.35 2.73
CA PHE A 348 -5.54 -3.42 2.06
C PHE A 348 -5.32 -2.19 2.93
N ILE A 349 -4.07 -1.73 3.03
CA ILE A 349 -3.67 -0.52 3.76
C ILE A 349 -2.63 0.25 2.95
N GLU A 350 -2.76 1.58 2.95
CA GLU A 350 -1.86 2.47 2.22
C GLU A 350 -1.35 3.60 3.12
N HIS A 351 -0.21 4.17 2.75
CA HIS A 351 0.25 5.47 3.22
C HIS A 351 -0.60 6.60 2.59
N MET A 352 -1.89 6.60 2.93
CA MET A 352 -2.93 7.50 2.45
C MET A 352 -3.74 8.03 3.64
N GLY A 353 -4.08 9.32 3.62
CA GLY A 353 -4.96 9.96 4.60
C GLY A 353 -4.64 9.61 6.06
N ARG A 354 -5.60 8.98 6.74
CA ARG A 354 -5.49 8.53 8.14
C ARG A 354 -5.50 7.00 8.29
N CYS A 355 -5.05 6.25 7.29
CA CYS A 355 -5.05 4.79 7.35
C CYS A 355 -3.97 4.29 8.35
N ILE A 356 -2.71 4.57 8.04
CA ILE A 356 -1.58 4.26 8.93
C ILE A 356 -1.46 5.33 10.01
N TYR A 357 -1.08 6.56 9.66
CA TYR A 357 -0.87 7.62 10.65
C TYR A 357 -2.18 8.17 11.23
N GLY A 358 -2.25 8.28 12.55
CA GLY A 358 -3.47 8.63 13.28
C GLY A 358 -4.58 7.57 13.22
N GLY A 359 -4.31 6.39 12.63
CA GLY A 359 -5.22 5.25 12.48
C GLY A 359 -4.66 3.98 13.12
N ILE A 360 -3.70 3.32 12.46
CA ILE A 360 -2.96 2.15 12.98
C ILE A 360 -1.81 2.60 13.91
N TRP A 361 -1.08 3.64 13.54
CA TRP A 361 0.10 4.13 14.26
C TRP A 361 -0.29 5.07 15.40
N ALA A 362 0.42 4.96 16.54
CA ALA A 362 0.12 5.64 17.80
C ALA A 362 0.82 6.98 17.99
N GLU A 363 1.67 7.39 17.05
CA GLU A 363 2.27 8.73 17.07
C GLU A 363 1.17 9.80 17.01
N MET A 364 1.22 10.72 17.97
CA MET A 364 0.26 11.82 18.09
C MET A 364 0.76 13.10 17.43
N LEU A 365 2.08 13.23 17.21
CA LEU A 365 2.69 14.44 16.67
C LEU A 365 2.77 14.42 15.15
N GLU A 366 2.03 15.34 14.52
CA GLU A 366 2.17 15.64 13.09
C GLU A 366 3.47 16.41 12.82
N ASP A 367 4.08 16.21 11.66
CA ASP A 367 5.41 16.75 11.28
C ASP A 367 6.48 16.70 12.40
N ARG A 368 6.55 15.56 13.11
CA ARG A 368 7.48 15.31 14.23
C ARG A 368 8.98 15.31 13.86
N LYS A 369 9.29 15.47 12.57
CA LYS A 369 10.65 15.53 11.99
C LYS A 369 10.97 16.88 11.36
N PHE A 370 10.08 17.87 11.47
CA PHE A 370 10.25 19.24 10.97
C PHE A 370 10.59 19.31 9.48
N PHE A 371 9.74 18.70 8.66
CA PHE A 371 9.78 18.82 7.20
C PHE A 371 9.31 20.21 6.74
N HIS A 372 8.27 20.75 7.38
CA HIS A 372 7.84 22.13 7.15
C HIS A 372 8.63 23.08 8.04
N PRO A 373 9.02 24.26 7.52
CA PRO A 373 9.66 25.27 8.35
C PRO A 373 8.68 25.84 9.36
N ILE A 374 9.10 25.92 10.63
CA ILE A 374 8.39 26.67 11.66
C ILE A 374 8.54 28.16 11.35
N THR A 375 7.44 28.92 11.37
CA THR A 375 7.44 30.37 11.08
C THR A 375 6.55 31.14 12.05
N ALA A 376 6.61 32.47 11.99
CA ALA A 376 5.73 33.37 12.73
C ALA A 376 4.26 33.33 12.26
N GLU A 377 3.99 32.82 11.06
CA GLU A 377 2.64 32.69 10.50
C GLU A 377 2.12 31.26 10.72
N TYR A 378 1.29 31.08 11.75
CA TYR A 378 0.77 29.76 12.14
C TYR A 378 -0.55 29.43 11.42
N HIS A 379 -0.42 28.97 10.18
CA HIS A 379 -1.52 28.48 9.35
C HIS A 379 -1.23 27.06 8.82
N PRO A 380 -1.20 26.03 9.71
CA PRO A 380 -0.72 24.68 9.35
C PRO A 380 -1.63 23.91 8.40
N TYR A 381 -2.94 24.18 8.45
CA TYR A 381 -3.96 23.32 7.85
C TYR A 381 -4.44 23.84 6.49
N ALA A 382 -4.30 23.02 5.45
CA ALA A 382 -4.76 23.33 4.11
C ALA A 382 -6.24 22.92 3.93
N ASP A 383 -7.15 23.85 4.22
CA ASP A 383 -8.59 23.59 4.31
C ASP A 383 -9.22 23.18 2.96
N ASN A 384 -9.45 21.87 2.77
CA ASN A 384 -9.91 21.27 1.50
C ASN A 384 -10.93 20.13 1.63
N LEU A 385 -11.27 19.70 2.86
CA LEU A 385 -12.08 18.48 3.10
C LEU A 385 -13.33 18.69 3.96
N GLY A 386 -13.48 19.83 4.66
CA GLY A 386 -14.69 20.18 5.40
C GLY A 386 -15.05 19.24 6.56
N GLY A 387 -14.06 18.69 7.26
CA GLY A 387 -14.25 17.72 8.35
C GLY A 387 -13.28 17.92 9.52
N ARG A 388 -13.48 17.18 10.62
CA ARG A 388 -12.74 17.30 11.90
C ARG A 388 -11.23 17.01 11.79
N PHE A 389 -10.78 16.46 10.67
CA PHE A 389 -9.40 16.07 10.42
C PHE A 389 -8.90 16.76 9.14
N PRO A 390 -8.35 17.99 9.24
CA PRO A 390 -7.76 18.67 8.10
C PRO A 390 -6.44 18.00 7.67
N VAL A 391 -5.83 18.50 6.59
CA VAL A 391 -4.50 18.06 6.14
C VAL A 391 -3.45 19.12 6.46
N VAL A 392 -2.30 18.70 6.98
CA VAL A 392 -1.11 19.53 7.17
C VAL A 392 -0.54 19.97 5.82
N GLY A 393 -0.46 21.28 5.60
CA GLY A 393 0.20 21.92 4.46
C GLY A 393 1.34 22.87 4.84
N ALA A 394 1.44 23.24 6.11
CA ALA A 394 2.54 23.99 6.72
C ALA A 394 2.76 23.50 8.17
N SER A 395 3.82 23.97 8.84
CA SER A 395 4.24 23.47 10.16
C SER A 395 3.10 23.45 11.20
N PRO A 396 2.69 22.27 11.73
CA PRO A 396 1.76 22.15 12.86
C PRO A 396 2.40 22.57 14.19
N TRP A 397 3.72 22.86 14.18
CA TRP A 397 4.41 23.50 15.28
C TRP A 397 4.30 25.03 15.19
N GLU A 398 3.86 25.63 16.29
CA GLU A 398 3.70 27.07 16.53
C GLU A 398 4.84 27.59 17.41
N ILE A 399 5.28 28.85 17.22
CA ILE A 399 6.31 29.47 18.07
C ILE A 399 5.72 29.92 19.41
N LEU A 400 6.40 29.59 20.52
CA LEU A 400 6.02 29.96 21.89
C LEU A 400 7.02 30.98 22.47
N GLY A 401 6.84 32.26 22.16
CA GLY A 401 7.70 33.35 22.66
C GLY A 401 7.85 34.49 21.64
N ASP A 402 9.04 35.09 21.55
CA ASP A 402 9.36 35.98 20.43
C ASP A 402 9.39 35.17 19.13
N ALA A 403 8.68 35.65 18.10
CA ALA A 403 8.65 35.06 16.76
C ALA A 403 10.04 34.93 16.10
N LYS A 404 11.05 35.66 16.56
CA LYS A 404 12.46 35.55 16.13
C LYS A 404 13.24 34.47 16.88
N GLY A 405 12.73 33.97 18.00
CA GLY A 405 13.40 32.99 18.85
C GLY A 405 13.33 31.55 18.32
N VAL A 406 12.75 31.32 17.14
CA VAL A 406 12.86 30.05 16.41
C VAL A 406 13.34 30.35 14.99
N THR A 407 14.28 29.56 14.46
CA THR A 407 14.78 29.68 13.10
C THR A 407 15.17 28.31 12.56
N MET A 408 14.78 27.99 11.33
CA MET A 408 15.15 26.73 10.69
C MET A 408 16.56 26.84 10.10
N ILE A 409 17.48 25.96 10.51
CA ILE A 409 18.86 25.95 10.03
C ILE A 409 19.20 24.69 9.24
N THR A 410 20.13 24.81 8.29
CA THR A 410 20.60 23.73 7.41
C THR A 410 21.98 23.20 7.82
N GLN A 411 22.47 23.61 8.99
CA GLN A 411 23.73 23.23 9.59
C GLN A 411 23.43 22.23 10.73
N ASP A 412 24.10 21.08 10.71
CA ASP A 412 23.91 19.99 11.68
C ASP A 412 22.43 19.57 11.93
N PRO A 413 21.61 19.39 10.87
CA PRO A 413 20.23 18.96 11.05
C PRO A 413 20.15 17.50 11.52
N PHE A 414 19.22 17.18 12.42
CA PHE A 414 19.07 15.82 12.94
C PHE A 414 18.63 14.82 11.86
N VAL A 415 17.71 15.25 11.00
CA VAL A 415 17.11 14.51 9.88
C VAL A 415 16.56 15.53 8.87
N GLY A 416 16.27 15.12 7.63
CA GLY A 416 15.66 15.99 6.62
C GLY A 416 16.62 17.04 6.05
N GLU A 417 16.09 18.17 5.58
CA GLU A 417 16.87 19.28 5.00
C GLU A 417 17.26 20.35 6.01
N HIS A 418 16.53 20.48 7.12
CA HIS A 418 16.73 21.50 8.15
C HIS A 418 16.28 21.03 9.53
N THR A 419 16.62 21.78 10.57
CA THR A 419 16.20 21.53 11.97
C THR A 419 15.87 22.87 12.65
N PRO A 420 14.90 22.93 13.57
CA PRO A 420 14.63 24.14 14.34
C PRO A 420 15.75 24.42 15.35
N LEU A 421 16.39 25.58 15.21
CA LEU A 421 17.15 26.24 16.26
C LEU A 421 16.19 27.09 17.11
N VAL A 422 16.11 26.78 18.40
CA VAL A 422 15.30 27.50 19.39
C VAL A 422 16.22 28.29 20.32
N ALA A 423 15.92 29.57 20.48
CA ALA A 423 16.62 30.51 21.35
C ALA A 423 16.19 30.35 22.82
N PRO A 424 16.98 30.88 23.78
CA PRO A 424 16.61 30.89 25.19
C PRO A 424 15.27 31.58 25.43
N ASP A 425 14.57 31.13 26.47
CA ASP A 425 13.28 31.62 26.95
C ASP A 425 12.18 31.63 25.87
N THR A 426 12.38 30.84 24.82
CA THR A 426 11.47 30.60 23.70
C THR A 426 11.19 29.10 23.56
N GLY A 427 10.12 28.73 22.87
CA GLY A 427 9.79 27.34 22.60
C GLY A 427 9.04 27.15 21.30
N ILE A 428 8.59 25.91 21.10
CA ILE A 428 7.63 25.51 20.08
C ILE A 428 6.51 24.71 20.74
N ARG A 429 5.30 24.74 20.18
CA ARG A 429 4.18 23.90 20.64
C ARG A 429 3.42 23.26 19.49
N GLN A 430 2.82 22.11 19.73
CA GLN A 430 1.84 21.51 18.83
C GLN A 430 0.48 21.43 19.54
N ASN A 431 -0.56 21.87 18.85
CA ASN A 431 -1.93 21.98 19.37
C ASN A 431 -2.79 20.75 18.97
N ASP A 432 -4.07 20.76 19.34
CA ASP A 432 -5.07 19.82 18.82
C ASP A 432 -4.80 18.32 19.13
N LEU A 433 -4.08 18.01 20.20
CA LEU A 433 -3.79 16.63 20.62
C LEU A 433 -4.99 16.00 21.37
N GLY A 434 -5.21 14.70 21.14
CA GLY A 434 -6.26 13.92 21.80
C GLY A 434 -5.75 13.17 23.03
N VAL A 435 -6.29 13.50 24.20
CA VAL A 435 -5.91 12.87 25.48
C VAL A 435 -7.11 12.31 26.25
N VAL A 436 -6.87 11.27 27.04
CA VAL A 436 -7.86 10.57 27.87
C VAL A 436 -7.45 10.70 29.34
N ALA A 437 -8.41 11.05 30.20
CA ALA A 437 -8.16 11.24 31.64
C ALA A 437 -7.56 9.99 32.28
N GLY A 438 -6.49 10.15 33.05
CA GLY A 438 -5.81 9.08 33.78
C GLY A 438 -4.97 8.12 32.93
N LYS A 439 -4.98 8.25 31.60
CA LYS A 439 -4.15 7.42 30.71
C LYS A 439 -2.72 7.99 30.67
N SER A 440 -1.70 7.13 30.80
CA SER A 440 -0.30 7.55 30.60
C SER A 440 0.02 7.75 29.12
N TYR A 441 0.88 8.72 28.84
CA TYR A 441 1.45 9.05 27.54
C TYR A 441 2.97 9.17 27.67
N VAL A 442 3.71 8.41 26.88
CA VAL A 442 5.17 8.45 26.83
C VAL A 442 5.63 9.21 25.60
N GLY A 443 6.71 9.96 25.73
CA GLY A 443 7.29 10.69 24.61
C GLY A 443 8.78 10.89 24.77
N TYR A 444 9.37 11.50 23.76
CA TYR A 444 10.77 11.88 23.78
C TYR A 444 11.06 13.01 22.81
N VAL A 445 12.25 13.59 22.96
CA VAL A 445 12.81 14.58 22.05
C VAL A 445 14.30 14.35 21.89
N TRP A 446 14.78 14.43 20.65
CA TRP A 446 16.20 14.57 20.37
C TRP A 446 16.59 16.04 20.45
N ILE A 447 17.59 16.39 21.25
CA ILE A 447 17.99 17.80 21.44
C ILE A 447 19.51 17.93 21.65
N LYS A 448 20.07 19.06 21.20
CA LYS A 448 21.49 19.43 21.28
C LYS A 448 21.64 20.91 21.62
N ALA A 449 22.42 21.27 22.64
CA ALA A 449 22.77 22.66 22.93
C ALA A 449 23.93 23.13 22.04
N LEU A 450 23.89 24.38 21.55
CA LEU A 450 24.95 24.93 20.69
C LEU A 450 26.17 25.44 21.46
N ALA A 451 25.97 26.13 22.60
CA ALA A 451 27.05 26.63 23.44
C ALA A 451 26.55 27.03 24.85
N GLY A 452 27.03 26.35 25.89
CA GLY A 452 26.64 26.60 27.29
C GLY A 452 25.72 25.52 27.85
N LYS A 453 25.18 25.74 29.05
CA LYS A 453 24.16 24.88 29.66
C LYS A 453 22.77 25.27 29.16
N ALA A 454 21.94 24.29 28.83
CA ALA A 454 20.51 24.47 28.59
C ALA A 454 19.67 23.45 29.34
N THR A 455 18.40 23.79 29.55
CA THR A 455 17.34 22.90 29.99
C THR A 455 16.19 22.95 29.00
N LEU A 456 15.45 21.86 28.86
CA LEU A 456 14.20 21.85 28.10
C LEU A 456 13.02 21.54 29.04
N ASP A 457 12.11 22.49 29.18
CA ASP A 457 10.82 22.25 29.81
C ASP A 457 9.86 21.65 28.76
N VAL A 458 9.43 20.41 29.00
CA VAL A 458 8.43 19.71 28.19
C VAL A 458 7.12 19.70 28.98
N ALA A 459 6.03 20.22 28.43
CA ALA A 459 4.74 20.22 29.12
C ALA A 459 3.58 19.74 28.23
N LEU A 460 2.75 18.85 28.77
CA LEU A 460 1.45 18.53 28.20
C LEU A 460 0.39 19.36 28.94
N VAL A 461 -0.37 20.16 28.21
CA VAL A 461 -1.46 21.01 28.71
C VAL A 461 -2.78 20.53 28.12
N TRP A 462 -3.80 20.35 28.95
CA TRP A 462 -5.11 19.80 28.57
C TRP A 462 -6.31 20.70 28.93
N GLY A 463 -6.04 21.90 29.45
CA GLY A 463 -7.03 22.92 29.81
C GLY A 463 -6.36 24.27 30.05
N GLU A 464 -7.11 25.25 30.57
CA GLU A 464 -6.63 26.61 30.82
C GLU A 464 -6.49 26.96 32.30
N GLY A 465 -6.83 26.04 33.23
CA GLY A 465 -6.51 26.20 34.64
C GLY A 465 -5.02 25.94 34.93
N GLU A 466 -4.48 26.57 35.98
CA GLU A 466 -3.07 26.40 36.38
C GLU A 466 -2.69 24.93 36.64
N SER A 467 -3.66 24.12 37.07
CA SER A 467 -3.53 22.68 37.33
C SER A 467 -3.71 21.78 36.09
N ASP A 468 -4.11 22.34 34.95
CA ASP A 468 -4.48 21.58 33.75
C ASP A 468 -3.27 21.27 32.84
N ARG A 469 -2.11 21.09 33.47
CA ARG A 469 -0.87 20.70 32.81
C ARG A 469 0.01 19.84 33.70
N GLN A 470 0.89 19.08 33.06
CA GLN A 470 2.03 18.43 33.68
C GLN A 470 3.28 18.84 32.91
N ALA A 471 4.34 19.19 33.63
CA ALA A 471 5.63 19.57 33.06
C ALA A 471 6.75 18.64 33.57
N VAL A 472 7.72 18.37 32.70
CA VAL A 472 8.94 17.61 32.98
C VAL A 472 10.11 18.46 32.48
N GLN A 473 11.06 18.77 33.36
CA GLN A 473 12.28 19.48 32.98
C GLN A 473 13.39 18.47 32.67
N ILE A 474 13.93 18.56 31.45
CA ILE A 474 15.16 17.90 31.04
C ILE A 474 16.33 18.82 31.43
N ALA A 475 17.10 18.39 32.43
CA ALA A 475 18.31 19.07 32.87
C ALA A 475 19.53 18.73 31.98
N ASP A 476 20.52 19.63 31.96
CA ASP A 476 21.83 19.45 31.35
C ASP A 476 21.81 18.90 29.90
N VAL A 477 21.09 19.61 29.01
CA VAL A 477 21.11 19.35 27.57
C VAL A 477 22.54 19.47 27.03
N GLY A 478 23.04 18.37 26.44
CA GLY A 478 24.44 18.23 26.04
C GLY A 478 24.80 18.89 24.71
N ALA A 479 26.10 18.99 24.43
CA ALA A 479 26.65 19.53 23.18
C ALA A 479 26.58 18.57 21.97
N GLU A 480 25.90 17.43 22.11
CA GLU A 480 25.58 16.50 21.03
C GLU A 480 24.11 16.06 21.13
N TYR A 481 23.53 15.59 20.02
CA TYR A 481 22.14 15.16 20.00
C TYR A 481 21.92 13.92 20.89
N ALA A 482 21.19 14.12 21.99
CA ALA A 482 20.78 13.07 22.90
C ALA A 482 19.24 12.92 22.89
N LYS A 483 18.77 11.69 23.11
CA LYS A 483 17.35 11.34 23.19
C LYS A 483 16.91 11.39 24.66
N HIS A 484 16.03 12.32 24.99
CA HIS A 484 15.51 12.50 26.34
C HIS A 484 14.02 12.12 26.38
N THR A 485 13.66 11.22 27.30
CA THR A 485 12.30 10.69 27.47
C THR A 485 11.51 11.45 28.53
N PHE A 486 10.19 11.43 28.42
CA PHE A 486 9.24 12.01 29.38
C PHE A 486 7.92 11.23 29.40
N GLU A 487 7.16 11.34 30.49
CA GLU A 487 5.83 10.73 30.65
C GLU A 487 4.84 11.76 31.20
N PHE A 488 3.58 11.68 30.74
CA PHE A 488 2.47 12.51 31.19
C PHE A 488 1.22 11.67 31.51
N GLN A 489 0.48 12.06 32.55
CA GLN A 489 -0.81 11.47 32.90
C GLN A 489 -1.87 12.59 33.05
N PRO A 490 -2.50 13.04 31.95
CA PRO A 490 -3.49 14.11 31.96
C PRO A 490 -4.70 13.79 32.86
N LYS A 491 -5.10 14.76 33.68
CA LYS A 491 -6.18 14.60 34.67
C LYS A 491 -7.58 14.72 34.08
N ALA A 492 -7.71 15.27 32.88
CA ALA A 492 -8.95 15.38 32.13
C ALA A 492 -8.75 14.92 30.68
N GLY A 493 -9.84 14.50 30.02
CA GLY A 493 -9.84 14.15 28.61
C GLY A 493 -10.24 15.33 27.73
N THR A 494 -9.59 15.49 26.57
CA THR A 494 -9.88 16.58 25.61
C THR A 494 -9.34 16.22 24.22
N ASP A 495 -9.87 16.84 23.17
CA ASP A 495 -9.28 16.81 21.82
C ASP A 495 -8.50 18.09 21.46
N LYS A 496 -8.24 18.93 22.47
CA LYS A 496 -7.55 20.23 22.39
C LYS A 496 -6.33 20.34 23.30
N ALA A 497 -5.72 19.22 23.68
CA ALA A 497 -4.45 19.28 24.41
C ALA A 497 -3.33 19.83 23.52
N ARG A 498 -2.26 20.34 24.14
CA ARG A 498 -1.07 20.86 23.47
C ARG A 498 0.20 20.36 24.15
N LEU A 499 1.20 20.02 23.34
CA LEU A 499 2.56 19.72 23.79
C LEU A 499 3.44 20.95 23.59
N GLU A 500 4.05 21.45 24.66
CA GLU A 500 4.90 22.64 24.69
C GLU A 500 6.36 22.21 24.96
N LEU A 501 7.31 22.69 24.15
CA LEU A 501 8.75 22.44 24.27
C LEU A 501 9.48 23.79 24.41
N ARG A 502 9.95 24.14 25.60
CA ARG A 502 10.55 25.45 25.92
C ARG A 502 12.01 25.31 26.34
N VAL A 503 12.91 26.02 25.64
CA VAL A 503 14.36 26.00 25.88
C VAL A 503 14.75 27.16 26.78
N ASN A 504 15.46 26.88 27.88
CA ASN A 504 16.03 27.89 28.77
C ASN A 504 17.57 27.77 28.80
N GLY A 505 18.27 28.88 29.04
CA GLY A 505 19.74 28.90 29.14
C GLY A 505 20.43 29.12 27.80
N ALA A 506 20.93 28.06 27.16
CA ALA A 506 21.63 28.13 25.87
C ALA A 506 20.71 27.79 24.67
N PRO A 507 20.95 28.38 23.47
CA PRO A 507 20.21 28.01 22.26
C PRO A 507 20.40 26.52 21.92
N CYS A 508 19.32 25.86 21.50
CA CYS A 508 19.32 24.42 21.21
C CYS A 508 18.77 24.10 19.82
N LEU A 509 19.32 23.06 19.19
CA LEU A 509 18.72 22.38 18.04
C LEU A 509 17.78 21.30 18.55
N ILE A 510 16.51 21.38 18.17
CA ILE A 510 15.55 20.31 18.39
C ILE A 510 15.56 19.43 17.13
N GLY A 511 15.89 18.15 17.33
CA GLY A 511 15.70 17.08 16.36
C GLY A 511 14.38 16.36 16.63
N THR A 512 14.20 15.17 16.04
CA THR A 512 12.94 14.41 16.07
C THR A 512 12.29 14.34 17.46
N ALA A 513 11.03 14.77 17.55
CA ALA A 513 10.17 14.63 18.73
C ALA A 513 9.25 13.39 18.59
N SER A 514 8.54 12.98 19.66
CA SER A 514 7.51 11.93 19.64
C SER A 514 6.60 12.04 20.88
N LEU A 515 5.31 11.74 20.73
CA LEU A 515 4.37 11.50 21.83
C LEU A 515 3.40 10.37 21.44
N MET A 516 3.29 9.35 22.29
CA MET A 516 2.43 8.19 22.09
C MET A 516 1.68 7.84 23.39
N PRO A 517 0.46 7.27 23.32
CA PRO A 517 -0.15 6.56 24.45
C PRO A 517 0.81 5.49 25.00
N ALA A 518 0.93 5.37 26.32
CA ALA A 518 1.88 4.46 26.97
C ALA A 518 1.55 2.96 26.78
N ASP A 519 0.32 2.66 26.39
CA ASP A 519 -0.17 1.32 26.05
C ASP A 519 0.08 0.90 24.59
N ASN A 520 0.76 1.73 23.79
CA ASN A 520 1.07 1.40 22.40
C ASN A 520 1.87 0.08 22.29
N VAL A 521 1.54 -0.73 21.29
CA VAL A 521 2.20 -2.02 21.04
C VAL A 521 3.13 -1.84 19.86
N ARG A 522 4.44 -1.77 20.10
CA ARG A 522 5.47 -1.54 19.05
C ARG A 522 5.22 -0.27 18.22
N GLY A 523 4.63 0.77 18.81
CA GLY A 523 4.20 1.99 18.12
C GLY A 523 2.79 1.94 17.51
N MET A 524 2.11 0.80 17.51
CA MET A 524 0.71 0.68 17.07
C MET A 524 -0.28 1.08 18.17
N ARG A 525 -1.41 1.66 17.77
CA ARG A 525 -2.53 2.02 18.65
C ARG A 525 -3.16 0.76 19.23
N ALA A 526 -3.19 0.63 20.56
CA ALA A 526 -3.73 -0.54 21.24
C ALA A 526 -5.22 -0.78 20.95
N ASP A 527 -6.01 0.29 20.86
CA ASP A 527 -7.44 0.23 20.54
C ASP A 527 -7.67 -0.20 19.08
N THR A 528 -6.98 0.42 18.12
CA THR A 528 -7.04 -0.01 16.72
C THR A 528 -6.52 -1.44 16.54
N LEU A 529 -5.42 -1.83 17.21
CA LEU A 529 -4.83 -3.17 17.12
C LEU A 529 -5.73 -4.25 17.72
N ALA A 530 -6.47 -3.95 18.80
CA ALA A 530 -7.48 -4.86 19.34
C ALA A 530 -8.61 -5.10 18.31
N LEU A 531 -9.07 -4.05 17.62
CA LEU A 531 -10.06 -4.19 16.55
C LEU A 531 -9.50 -4.92 15.31
N LEU A 532 -8.23 -4.73 14.96
CA LEU A 532 -7.58 -5.49 13.87
C LEU A 532 -7.46 -6.98 14.21
N LYS A 533 -7.08 -7.31 15.45
CA LYS A 533 -7.08 -8.68 16.00
C LYS A 533 -8.50 -9.29 16.08
N GLN A 534 -9.55 -8.46 16.22
CA GLN A 534 -10.95 -8.88 16.20
C GLN A 534 -11.53 -9.02 14.78
N LEU A 535 -11.09 -8.18 13.84
CA LEU A 535 -11.41 -8.28 12.42
C LEU A 535 -10.85 -9.57 11.83
N ASP A 536 -9.68 -9.98 12.31
CA ASP A 536 -9.01 -11.24 11.98
C ASP A 536 -8.88 -11.40 10.45
N ALA A 537 -7.95 -10.66 9.85
CA ALA A 537 -7.72 -10.70 8.40
C ALA A 537 -6.64 -11.74 8.02
N PRO A 538 -6.76 -12.44 6.88
CA PRO A 538 -5.83 -13.50 6.46
C PRO A 538 -4.55 -12.95 5.82
N THR A 539 -4.62 -11.76 5.22
CA THR A 539 -3.49 -11.03 4.65
C THR A 539 -3.78 -9.52 4.62
N TYR A 540 -2.72 -8.71 4.68
CA TYR A 540 -2.75 -7.28 4.36
C TYR A 540 -1.83 -6.94 3.20
N ARG A 541 -2.32 -6.18 2.21
CA ARG A 541 -1.53 -5.55 1.15
C ARG A 541 -1.07 -4.15 1.57
N TRP A 542 0.24 -3.91 1.53
CA TRP A 542 0.99 -2.69 1.93
C TRP A 542 2.18 -2.48 0.97
N PRO A 543 2.84 -1.30 0.83
CA PRO A 543 2.49 0.04 1.32
C PRO A 543 1.39 0.72 0.50
N GLY A 544 0.87 0.00 -0.50
CA GLY A 544 -0.40 0.27 -1.15
C GLY A 544 -0.37 1.17 -2.40
N GLY A 545 -1.39 0.95 -3.23
CA GLY A 545 -2.02 1.93 -4.12
C GLY A 545 -1.10 2.82 -4.96
N ASN A 546 -1.43 4.11 -4.99
CA ASN A 546 -0.70 5.09 -5.78
C ASN A 546 0.61 5.51 -5.09
N PHE A 547 0.67 5.42 -3.76
CA PHE A 547 1.84 5.74 -2.97
C PHE A 547 3.10 4.95 -3.40
N VAL A 548 2.98 3.62 -3.52
CA VAL A 548 4.12 2.73 -3.79
C VAL A 548 4.90 3.13 -5.05
N SER A 549 4.22 3.62 -6.08
CA SER A 549 4.83 3.97 -7.37
C SER A 549 5.78 5.19 -7.30
N GLY A 550 5.69 5.99 -6.24
CA GLY A 550 6.64 7.06 -5.91
C GLY A 550 7.60 6.74 -4.75
N TYR A 551 7.40 5.62 -4.05
CA TYR A 551 8.07 5.28 -2.81
C TYR A 551 9.47 4.68 -3.00
N ASN A 552 10.41 4.97 -2.09
CA ASN A 552 11.68 4.25 -1.95
C ASN A 552 11.66 3.51 -0.61
N TRP A 553 11.53 2.18 -0.65
CA TRP A 553 11.45 1.35 0.57
C TRP A 553 12.63 1.52 1.53
N ARG A 554 13.81 1.90 1.01
CA ARG A 554 15.01 2.18 1.84
C ARG A 554 14.93 3.48 2.64
N ASP A 555 13.96 4.35 2.36
CA ASP A 555 13.66 5.49 3.24
C ASP A 555 12.91 5.03 4.50
N GLY A 556 12.34 3.82 4.50
CA GLY A 556 11.53 3.22 5.57
C GLY A 556 12.23 2.18 6.45
N ILE A 557 13.55 2.00 6.37
CA ILE A 557 14.30 0.99 7.15
C ILE A 557 15.30 1.64 8.12
N GLY A 558 15.74 0.91 9.13
CA GLY A 558 16.72 1.39 10.13
C GLY A 558 16.12 2.34 11.17
N ASP A 559 16.95 3.17 11.83
CA ASP A 559 16.52 4.05 12.93
C ASP A 559 15.37 4.99 12.50
N ARG A 560 14.18 4.69 13.02
CA ARG A 560 12.93 5.42 12.76
C ARG A 560 13.09 6.92 12.93
N ASP A 561 13.84 7.39 13.92
CA ASP A 561 13.97 8.83 14.18
C ASP A 561 14.84 9.54 13.12
N ARG A 562 15.69 8.79 12.39
CA ARG A 562 16.62 9.26 11.34
C ARG A 562 16.13 9.01 9.91
N ARG A 563 15.08 8.19 9.72
CA ARG A 563 14.43 7.99 8.41
C ARG A 563 13.91 9.33 7.86
N PRO A 564 14.23 9.69 6.60
CA PRO A 564 13.99 11.04 6.08
C PRO A 564 12.48 11.29 5.83
N PRO A 565 11.91 12.42 6.27
CA PRO A 565 10.56 12.79 5.88
C PRO A 565 10.53 13.19 4.39
N ARG A 566 9.39 12.94 3.74
CA ARG A 566 9.13 13.22 2.31
C ARG A 566 7.77 13.88 2.13
N ILE A 567 7.57 14.58 1.02
CA ILE A 567 6.20 14.86 0.55
C ILE A 567 5.57 13.50 0.19
N ASN A 568 4.31 13.25 0.58
CA ASN A 568 3.62 12.05 0.12
C ASN A 568 3.53 12.09 -1.42
N PRO A 569 4.02 11.06 -2.14
CA PRO A 569 4.21 11.18 -3.59
C PRO A 569 2.90 11.17 -4.39
N ALA A 570 1.81 10.64 -3.82
CA ALA A 570 0.52 10.44 -4.51
C ALA A 570 -0.68 11.12 -3.82
N TRP A 571 -0.61 11.29 -2.51
CA TRP A 571 -1.71 11.80 -1.68
C TRP A 571 -1.32 13.09 -0.94
N SER A 572 -2.19 13.57 -0.07
CA SER A 572 -2.00 14.87 0.59
C SER A 572 -1.11 14.73 1.85
N GLY A 573 -0.22 15.70 2.08
CA GLY A 573 0.60 15.80 3.30
C GLY A 573 2.03 15.23 3.20
N VAL A 574 2.61 14.92 4.36
CA VAL A 574 4.00 14.48 4.55
C VAL A 574 4.04 13.00 4.93
N GLU A 575 4.92 12.24 4.31
CA GLU A 575 5.31 10.90 4.71
C GLU A 575 6.53 10.97 5.65
N PRO A 576 6.39 10.69 6.97
CA PRO A 576 7.53 10.70 7.89
C PRO A 576 8.43 9.46 7.77
N ASN A 577 8.02 8.41 7.06
CA ASN A 577 8.66 7.08 7.01
C ASN A 577 8.78 6.41 8.39
N ASP A 578 7.84 6.70 9.28
CA ASP A 578 7.81 6.16 10.65
C ASP A 578 7.36 4.70 10.71
N VAL A 579 6.58 4.27 9.72
CA VAL A 579 6.24 2.87 9.44
C VAL A 579 6.86 2.50 8.10
N GLY A 580 7.69 1.47 8.09
CA GLY A 580 8.24 0.85 6.88
C GLY A 580 8.05 -0.66 6.88
N ILE A 581 8.94 -1.38 6.20
CA ILE A 581 8.87 -2.85 6.10
C ILE A 581 8.91 -3.49 7.49
N ASP A 582 9.84 -3.05 8.34
CA ASP A 582 10.07 -3.65 9.67
C ASP A 582 8.82 -3.54 10.56
N GLU A 583 8.23 -2.34 10.65
CA GLU A 583 6.99 -2.11 11.41
C GLU A 583 5.76 -2.78 10.76
N PHE A 584 5.69 -2.88 9.43
CA PHE A 584 4.62 -3.61 8.75
C PHE A 584 4.68 -5.12 9.02
N ILE A 585 5.87 -5.72 9.03
CA ILE A 585 6.00 -7.14 9.37
C ILE A 585 5.70 -7.37 10.86
N ASP A 586 6.10 -6.48 11.77
CA ASP A 586 5.71 -6.59 13.18
C ASP A 586 4.21 -6.34 13.40
N PHE A 587 3.55 -5.48 12.62
CA PHE A 587 2.09 -5.39 12.53
C PHE A 587 1.47 -6.73 12.09
N CYS A 588 1.99 -7.36 11.05
CA CYS A 588 1.48 -8.65 10.57
C CYS A 588 1.66 -9.77 11.61
N ARG A 589 2.81 -9.79 12.31
CA ARG A 589 3.09 -10.72 13.42
C ARG A 589 2.16 -10.50 14.61
N GLU A 590 1.89 -9.25 14.98
CA GLU A 590 0.95 -8.92 16.05
C GLU A 590 -0.48 -9.34 15.70
N VAL A 591 -0.97 -9.05 14.49
CA VAL A 591 -2.34 -9.42 14.07
C VAL A 591 -2.49 -10.92 13.78
N GLY A 592 -1.41 -11.62 13.42
CA GLY A 592 -1.42 -13.06 13.10
C GLY A 592 -1.79 -13.34 11.64
N THR A 593 -1.22 -12.58 10.70
CA THR A 593 -1.69 -12.47 9.31
C THR A 593 -0.54 -12.47 8.30
N GLU A 594 -0.79 -12.92 7.06
CA GLU A 594 0.24 -12.98 6.02
C GLU A 594 0.56 -11.60 5.41
N PRO A 595 1.85 -11.19 5.33
CA PRO A 595 2.24 -9.95 4.67
C PRO A 595 2.17 -10.07 3.14
N MET A 596 1.56 -9.08 2.48
CA MET A 596 1.59 -8.92 1.03
C MET A 596 2.19 -7.56 0.66
N ILE A 597 3.35 -7.54 -0.01
CA ILE A 597 4.10 -6.31 -0.30
C ILE A 597 3.99 -5.89 -1.77
N ALA A 598 3.57 -4.65 -2.02
CA ALA A 598 3.65 -4.04 -3.34
C ALA A 598 5.06 -3.48 -3.60
N ALA A 599 5.70 -3.91 -4.68
CA ALA A 599 7.00 -3.39 -5.12
C ALA A 599 6.84 -2.19 -6.09
N ASN A 600 7.72 -1.18 -6.01
CA ASN A 600 7.61 0.01 -6.85
C ASN A 600 7.93 -0.28 -8.34
N THR A 601 6.90 -0.39 -9.18
CA THR A 601 7.03 -0.40 -10.66
C THR A 601 6.77 0.94 -11.34
N GLY A 602 6.50 2.00 -10.60
CA GLY A 602 6.43 3.38 -11.10
C GLY A 602 7.84 3.90 -11.41
N PHE A 603 8.43 4.63 -10.46
CA PHE A 603 9.80 5.14 -10.57
C PHE A 603 10.89 4.13 -10.17
N GLY A 604 10.55 3.05 -9.44
CA GLY A 604 11.50 1.98 -9.10
C GLY A 604 11.91 1.12 -10.29
N ASP A 605 12.90 0.24 -10.10
CA ASP A 605 13.41 -0.68 -11.12
C ASP A 605 13.53 -2.13 -10.62
N ASP A 606 13.89 -3.04 -11.54
CA ASP A 606 14.02 -4.47 -11.28
C ASP A 606 15.16 -4.82 -10.31
N TYR A 607 16.19 -3.99 -10.22
CA TYR A 607 17.21 -4.11 -9.17
C TYR A 607 16.64 -3.72 -7.79
N SER A 608 15.88 -2.63 -7.71
CA SER A 608 15.35 -2.17 -6.43
C SER A 608 14.29 -3.11 -5.85
N ALA A 609 13.45 -3.73 -6.68
CA ALA A 609 12.49 -4.73 -6.25
C ALA A 609 13.15 -6.05 -5.84
N ALA A 610 14.18 -6.51 -6.58
CA ALA A 610 14.97 -7.68 -6.18
C ALA A 610 15.66 -7.49 -4.83
N GLN A 611 16.21 -6.29 -4.56
CA GLN A 611 16.78 -5.99 -3.24
C GLN A 611 15.73 -5.89 -2.12
N GLU A 612 14.46 -5.58 -2.44
CA GLU A 612 13.35 -5.55 -1.48
C GLU A 612 13.01 -6.98 -1.01
N VAL A 613 13.00 -7.93 -1.96
CA VAL A 613 12.90 -9.38 -1.68
C VAL A 613 14.17 -9.88 -0.96
N GLU A 614 15.36 -9.41 -1.33
CA GLU A 614 16.62 -9.78 -0.65
C GLU A 614 16.64 -9.31 0.81
N TYR A 615 16.14 -8.10 1.08
CA TYR A 615 15.92 -7.57 2.42
C TYR A 615 14.93 -8.43 3.20
N CYS A 616 13.79 -8.78 2.60
CA CYS A 616 12.76 -9.56 3.30
C CYS A 616 13.17 -11.01 3.56
N ASN A 617 13.74 -11.71 2.56
CA ASN A 617 13.81 -13.16 2.53
C ASN A 617 15.25 -13.73 2.50
N GLY A 618 16.28 -12.92 2.22
CA GLY A 618 17.68 -13.37 2.16
C GLY A 618 18.32 -13.65 3.53
N SER A 619 19.38 -14.46 3.58
CA SER A 619 20.18 -14.68 4.80
C SER A 619 20.94 -13.40 5.21
N ALA A 620 21.41 -13.34 6.45
CA ALA A 620 22.19 -12.19 6.95
C ALA A 620 23.52 -11.94 6.19
N ASP A 621 23.96 -12.90 5.37
CA ASP A 621 25.16 -12.81 4.52
C ASP A 621 24.90 -12.10 3.17
N THR A 622 23.64 -11.89 2.78
CA THR A 622 23.28 -11.17 1.55
C THR A 622 23.28 -9.65 1.77
N ILE A 623 23.25 -8.84 0.70
CA ILE A 623 23.31 -7.38 0.86
C ILE A 623 22.06 -6.89 1.60
N GLY A 624 20.86 -7.17 1.07
CA GLY A 624 19.60 -6.84 1.74
C GLY A 624 19.45 -7.47 3.12
N GLY A 625 19.78 -8.76 3.27
CA GLY A 625 19.64 -9.47 4.54
C GLY A 625 20.61 -8.98 5.62
N SER A 626 21.80 -8.49 5.25
CA SER A 626 22.74 -7.87 6.18
C SER A 626 22.19 -6.56 6.76
N TRP A 627 21.50 -5.74 5.97
CA TRP A 627 20.81 -4.53 6.47
C TRP A 627 19.67 -4.89 7.43
N ARG A 628 18.86 -5.90 7.08
CA ARG A 628 17.79 -6.40 7.95
C ARG A 628 18.35 -6.89 9.30
N ALA A 629 19.48 -7.60 9.28
CA ALA A 629 20.18 -8.05 10.49
C ALA A 629 20.80 -6.89 11.30
N GLU A 630 21.41 -5.89 10.64
CA GLU A 630 21.94 -4.66 11.27
C GLU A 630 20.86 -3.91 12.05
N TYR A 631 19.63 -3.88 11.52
CA TYR A 631 18.47 -3.23 12.15
C TYR A 631 17.72 -4.13 13.16
N GLY A 632 18.31 -5.26 13.57
CA GLY A 632 17.81 -6.10 14.67
C GLY A 632 16.93 -7.29 14.26
N HIS A 633 16.76 -7.53 12.96
CA HIS A 633 15.93 -8.60 12.42
C HIS A 633 16.81 -9.64 11.67
N SER A 634 17.59 -10.44 12.41
CA SER A 634 18.49 -11.44 11.81
C SER A 634 17.78 -12.46 10.92
N GLU A 635 16.64 -12.98 11.39
CA GLU A 635 15.85 -13.98 10.67
C GLU A 635 15.07 -13.38 9.50
N PRO A 636 15.00 -14.07 8.34
CA PRO A 636 14.15 -13.67 7.23
C PRO A 636 12.68 -13.49 7.63
N HIS A 637 12.05 -12.42 7.12
CA HIS A 637 10.62 -12.16 7.27
C HIS A 637 9.75 -13.17 6.49
N LYS A 638 10.29 -13.79 5.42
CA LYS A 638 9.63 -14.81 4.58
C LYS A 638 8.32 -14.31 3.95
N VAL A 639 8.34 -13.08 3.43
CA VAL A 639 7.21 -12.46 2.74
C VAL A 639 6.93 -13.24 1.46
N LYS A 640 5.80 -13.94 1.43
CA LYS A 640 5.43 -14.81 0.32
C LYS A 640 4.69 -14.08 -0.80
N TYR A 641 3.80 -13.14 -0.47
CA TYR A 641 2.89 -12.52 -1.44
C TYR A 641 3.40 -11.13 -1.87
N TRP A 642 3.44 -10.87 -3.18
CA TRP A 642 3.90 -9.58 -3.70
C TRP A 642 3.06 -9.05 -4.86
N SER A 643 2.61 -7.78 -4.79
CA SER A 643 2.12 -7.08 -5.98
C SER A 643 3.31 -6.54 -6.78
N VAL A 644 3.43 -6.92 -8.04
CA VAL A 644 4.39 -6.32 -8.98
C VAL A 644 3.79 -4.99 -9.45
N GLY A 645 3.83 -3.97 -8.59
CA GLY A 645 3.30 -2.63 -8.87
C GLY A 645 1.84 -2.40 -8.48
N ASN A 646 1.30 -1.27 -8.95
CA ASN A 646 -0.11 -0.89 -8.78
C ASN A 646 -0.61 -0.07 -9.97
N GLU A 647 -1.83 -0.31 -10.45
CA GLU A 647 -2.57 0.49 -11.45
C GLU A 647 -1.74 1.16 -12.57
N MET A 648 -0.73 0.50 -13.13
CA MET A 648 0.20 1.11 -14.09
C MET A 648 -0.48 1.57 -15.41
N PHE A 649 -1.74 1.16 -15.60
CA PHE A 649 -2.69 1.58 -16.63
C PHE A 649 -3.34 2.96 -16.40
N GLY A 650 -3.19 3.54 -15.21
CA GLY A 650 -3.88 4.76 -14.79
C GLY A 650 -3.10 6.00 -15.21
N PRO A 651 -3.65 6.95 -15.99
CA PRO A 651 -2.99 8.23 -16.27
C PRO A 651 -2.84 9.14 -15.03
N TRP A 652 -3.42 8.74 -13.89
CA TRP A 652 -3.18 9.31 -12.56
C TRP A 652 -1.95 8.72 -11.85
N GLN A 653 -1.52 7.51 -12.23
CA GLN A 653 -0.52 6.74 -11.50
C GLN A 653 0.90 7.26 -11.78
N LEU A 654 1.72 7.29 -10.74
CA LEU A 654 3.11 7.74 -10.81
C LEU A 654 3.92 6.79 -11.70
N GLY A 655 4.58 7.36 -12.72
CA GLY A 655 5.29 6.56 -13.71
C GLY A 655 4.38 5.74 -14.65
N PHE A 656 3.10 6.12 -14.80
CA PHE A 656 2.11 5.56 -15.77
C PHE A 656 2.74 5.01 -17.05
N MET A 657 2.32 3.81 -17.44
CA MET A 657 2.87 3.09 -18.58
C MET A 657 1.81 2.65 -19.58
N GLN A 658 2.14 2.84 -20.86
CA GLN A 658 1.50 2.13 -21.96
C GLN A 658 1.70 0.62 -21.78
N LEU A 659 0.69 -0.21 -22.06
CA LEU A 659 0.68 -1.66 -21.82
C LEU A 659 1.96 -2.36 -22.30
N LYS A 660 2.38 -2.07 -23.54
CA LYS A 660 3.64 -2.59 -24.14
C LYS A 660 4.92 -2.27 -23.35
N HIS A 661 4.98 -1.14 -22.64
CA HIS A 661 6.12 -0.81 -21.77
C HIS A 661 5.99 -1.52 -20.42
N TYR A 662 4.76 -1.61 -19.89
CA TYR A 662 4.51 -2.27 -18.63
C TYR A 662 4.78 -3.79 -18.71
N MET A 663 4.31 -4.48 -19.75
CA MET A 663 4.58 -5.92 -19.96
C MET A 663 6.10 -6.22 -19.97
N ILE A 664 6.91 -5.36 -20.59
CA ILE A 664 8.38 -5.49 -20.59
C ILE A 664 8.98 -5.25 -19.19
N LYS A 665 8.43 -4.30 -18.42
CA LYS A 665 8.90 -3.99 -17.06
C LYS A 665 8.48 -5.07 -16.06
N HIS A 666 7.21 -5.46 -16.04
CA HIS A 666 6.66 -6.55 -15.22
C HIS A 666 7.49 -7.83 -15.38
N ASN A 667 7.67 -8.30 -16.63
CA ASN A 667 8.46 -9.50 -16.91
C ASN A 667 9.93 -9.39 -16.47
N ARG A 668 10.52 -8.18 -16.40
CA ARG A 668 11.87 -7.98 -15.86
C ARG A 668 11.89 -8.03 -14.33
N VAL A 669 10.97 -7.31 -13.69
CA VAL A 669 10.84 -7.23 -12.23
C VAL A 669 10.54 -8.61 -11.65
N ALA A 670 9.57 -9.34 -12.21
CA ALA A 670 9.20 -10.69 -11.77
C ALA A 670 10.40 -11.66 -11.77
N ARG A 671 11.20 -11.70 -12.86
CA ARG A 671 12.43 -12.53 -12.89
C ARG A 671 13.47 -12.06 -11.89
N ALA A 672 13.65 -10.77 -11.70
CA ALA A 672 14.63 -10.25 -10.77
C ALA A 672 14.27 -10.61 -9.31
N MET A 673 12.98 -10.60 -8.98
CA MET A 673 12.44 -11.05 -7.68
C MET A 673 12.57 -12.58 -7.50
N TRP A 674 12.12 -13.38 -8.47
CA TRP A 674 12.24 -14.86 -8.40
C TRP A 674 13.68 -15.39 -8.46
N ASN A 675 14.62 -14.63 -9.01
CA ASN A 675 16.05 -14.96 -8.94
C ASN A 675 16.64 -14.81 -7.53
N VAL A 676 15.97 -14.07 -6.63
CA VAL A 676 16.34 -13.94 -5.22
C VAL A 676 15.60 -14.97 -4.37
N ASP A 677 14.29 -15.11 -4.58
CA ASP A 677 13.46 -16.12 -3.91
C ASP A 677 12.44 -16.71 -4.89
N PRO A 678 12.60 -17.97 -5.33
CA PRO A 678 11.68 -18.62 -6.26
C PRO A 678 10.39 -19.13 -5.59
N THR A 679 10.21 -18.93 -4.28
CA THR A 679 9.03 -19.41 -3.52
C THR A 679 7.92 -18.37 -3.37
N ILE A 680 8.18 -17.11 -3.73
CA ILE A 680 7.20 -16.02 -3.66
C ILE A 680 6.14 -16.11 -4.77
N GLU A 681 4.92 -15.68 -4.45
CA GLU A 681 3.79 -15.63 -5.36
C GLU A 681 3.52 -14.18 -5.79
N LEU A 682 3.47 -13.95 -7.10
CA LEU A 682 3.46 -12.62 -7.71
C LEU A 682 2.08 -12.26 -8.28
N VAL A 683 1.56 -11.09 -7.92
CA VAL A 683 0.33 -10.51 -8.50
C VAL A 683 0.71 -9.48 -9.57
N GLY A 684 0.35 -9.73 -10.83
CA GLY A 684 0.53 -8.79 -11.93
C GLY A 684 -0.67 -7.87 -12.12
N VAL A 685 -0.45 -6.56 -12.21
CA VAL A 685 -1.53 -5.56 -12.42
C VAL A 685 -2.36 -5.85 -13.68
N GLY A 686 -3.64 -6.17 -13.50
CA GLY A 686 -4.64 -6.31 -14.56
C GLY A 686 -5.67 -5.17 -14.56
N ALA A 687 -6.53 -5.15 -15.58
CA ALA A 687 -7.75 -4.34 -15.67
C ALA A 687 -8.62 -4.87 -16.84
N ILE A 688 -9.55 -5.78 -16.55
CA ILE A 688 -10.40 -6.45 -17.54
C ILE A 688 -11.31 -5.45 -18.25
N GLY A 689 -11.47 -5.63 -19.57
CA GLY A 689 -12.22 -4.71 -20.44
C GLY A 689 -11.63 -3.30 -20.62
N ARG A 690 -10.53 -2.95 -19.94
CA ARG A 690 -9.98 -1.58 -19.95
C ARG A 690 -9.02 -1.37 -21.13
N LEU A 691 -9.25 -0.32 -21.90
CA LEU A 691 -8.45 0.10 -23.07
C LEU A 691 -8.11 1.59 -22.96
N ASN A 692 -6.82 1.93 -23.01
CA ASN A 692 -6.25 3.27 -22.85
C ASN A 692 -6.15 4.05 -24.18
N SER A 693 -7.10 3.90 -25.11
CA SER A 693 -7.03 4.48 -26.47
C SER A 693 -6.69 5.98 -26.52
N LYS A 694 -7.00 6.75 -25.46
CA LYS A 694 -6.64 8.17 -25.29
C LYS A 694 -5.15 8.42 -25.00
N TYR A 695 -4.44 7.48 -24.36
CA TYR A 695 -3.06 7.62 -23.88
C TYR A 695 -2.08 6.60 -24.49
N ASP A 696 -2.58 5.49 -25.03
CA ASP A 696 -1.90 4.67 -26.04
C ASP A 696 -2.83 4.41 -27.24
N PRO A 697 -2.91 5.33 -28.22
CA PRO A 697 -3.71 5.14 -29.44
C PRO A 697 -3.27 3.96 -30.33
N GLY A 698 -2.16 3.29 -29.99
CA GLY A 698 -1.72 2.05 -30.63
C GLY A 698 -2.15 0.77 -29.92
N GLU A 699 -2.79 0.88 -28.75
CA GLU A 699 -3.30 -0.27 -27.98
C GLU A 699 -4.54 -0.85 -28.68
N LYS A 700 -4.53 -2.17 -28.91
CA LYS A 700 -5.59 -2.92 -29.61
C LYS A 700 -6.15 -4.09 -28.79
N ARG A 701 -5.68 -4.21 -27.55
CA ARG A 701 -5.90 -5.31 -26.61
C ARG A 701 -6.39 -4.69 -25.31
N GLY A 702 -7.29 -5.36 -24.62
CA GLY A 702 -7.59 -5.03 -23.22
C GLY A 702 -6.33 -5.17 -22.37
N TRP A 703 -6.24 -4.43 -21.28
CA TRP A 703 -5.04 -4.48 -20.42
C TRP A 703 -4.77 -5.89 -19.89
N SER A 704 -5.78 -6.55 -19.30
CA SER A 704 -5.66 -7.94 -18.85
C SER A 704 -5.41 -8.93 -19.99
N GLU A 705 -5.97 -8.69 -21.18
CA GLU A 705 -5.73 -9.52 -22.38
C GLU A 705 -4.25 -9.50 -22.78
N GLY A 706 -3.61 -8.32 -22.88
CA GLY A 706 -2.19 -8.23 -23.18
C GLY A 706 -1.29 -8.78 -22.05
N MET A 707 -1.64 -8.53 -20.78
CA MET A 707 -0.93 -9.10 -19.64
C MET A 707 -0.97 -10.64 -19.65
N LEU A 708 -2.10 -11.24 -20.00
CA LEU A 708 -2.22 -12.69 -20.15
C LEU A 708 -1.51 -13.21 -21.42
N GLU A 709 -1.57 -12.49 -22.54
CA GLU A 709 -0.86 -12.83 -23.79
C GLU A 709 0.68 -12.84 -23.63
N GLN A 710 1.25 -12.01 -22.74
CA GLN A 710 2.69 -11.73 -22.72
C GLN A 710 3.39 -11.92 -21.36
N CYS A 711 2.66 -12.03 -20.26
CA CYS A 711 3.21 -12.04 -18.89
C CYS A 711 2.70 -13.20 -18.01
N ALA A 712 1.82 -14.07 -18.51
CA ALA A 712 1.19 -15.12 -17.69
C ALA A 712 2.18 -16.15 -17.09
N ASP A 713 3.35 -16.36 -17.70
CA ASP A 713 4.41 -17.20 -17.13
C ASP A 713 5.26 -16.47 -16.08
N GLN A 714 4.95 -15.20 -15.80
CA GLN A 714 5.74 -14.28 -14.97
C GLN A 714 4.89 -13.66 -13.84
N MET A 715 3.75 -14.29 -13.53
CA MET A 715 2.89 -13.99 -12.40
C MET A 715 2.26 -15.29 -11.87
N THR A 716 1.84 -15.29 -10.60
CA THR A 716 0.98 -16.32 -10.01
C THR A 716 -0.49 -15.94 -10.14
N TYR A 717 -0.80 -14.64 -9.98
CA TYR A 717 -2.15 -14.09 -10.02
C TYR A 717 -2.22 -12.86 -10.93
N LEU A 718 -3.41 -12.55 -11.46
CA LEU A 718 -3.70 -11.27 -12.10
C LEU A 718 -4.61 -10.42 -11.20
N SER A 719 -4.23 -9.16 -11.01
CA SER A 719 -4.94 -8.14 -10.22
C SER A 719 -6.14 -7.57 -10.98
N GLU A 720 -7.26 -7.30 -10.30
CA GLU A 720 -8.46 -6.67 -10.87
C GLU A 720 -9.13 -5.75 -9.84
N HIS A 721 -9.40 -4.49 -10.19
CA HIS A 721 -9.87 -3.46 -9.24
C HIS A 721 -11.30 -2.99 -9.53
N PHE A 722 -12.10 -2.69 -8.49
CA PHE A 722 -13.30 -1.88 -8.65
C PHE A 722 -13.73 -1.12 -7.38
N TYR A 723 -14.25 0.10 -7.57
CA TYR A 723 -14.95 0.84 -6.51
C TYR A 723 -16.35 1.24 -6.96
N VAL A 724 -17.33 1.09 -6.08
CA VAL A 724 -18.73 1.43 -6.31
C VAL A 724 -19.16 2.65 -5.47
N ARG A 725 -20.23 3.33 -5.85
CA ARG A 725 -20.70 4.58 -5.21
C ARG A 725 -22.03 4.38 -4.48
N LYS A 726 -22.37 5.32 -3.61
CA LYS A 726 -23.69 5.36 -2.96
C LYS A 726 -24.79 5.57 -4.00
N LYS A 727 -25.88 4.80 -3.86
CA LYS A 727 -27.17 5.03 -4.52
C LYS A 727 -28.16 5.25 -3.38
N GLU A 728 -28.89 6.36 -3.39
CA GLU A 728 -29.72 6.75 -2.24
C GLU A 728 -31.16 6.25 -2.30
N GLU A 729 -31.67 5.90 -3.48
CA GLU A 729 -33.11 5.69 -3.72
C GLU A 729 -33.57 4.25 -3.49
N VAL A 730 -32.77 3.23 -3.88
CA VAL A 730 -33.16 1.81 -3.81
C VAL A 730 -32.05 0.96 -3.20
N VAL A 731 -32.38 0.23 -2.13
CA VAL A 731 -31.43 -0.57 -1.34
C VAL A 731 -30.87 -1.77 -2.11
N ALA A 732 -31.74 -2.57 -2.73
CA ALA A 732 -31.31 -3.69 -3.58
C ALA A 732 -30.38 -3.24 -4.71
N ASP A 733 -30.66 -2.08 -5.31
CA ASP A 733 -29.93 -1.49 -6.42
C ASP A 733 -28.53 -0.98 -6.02
N HIS A 734 -28.36 -0.60 -4.75
CA HIS A 734 -27.07 -0.26 -4.13
C HIS A 734 -26.23 -1.51 -3.82
N ILE A 735 -26.87 -2.57 -3.31
CA ILE A 735 -26.29 -3.89 -2.96
C ILE A 735 -25.86 -4.65 -4.22
N ALA A 736 -26.61 -4.55 -5.31
CA ALA A 736 -26.33 -5.24 -6.57
C ALA A 736 -25.09 -4.70 -7.31
N GLN A 737 -24.60 -3.49 -7.00
CA GLN A 737 -23.45 -2.90 -7.69
C GLN A 737 -22.16 -3.72 -7.55
N PRO A 738 -21.61 -3.98 -6.34
CA PRO A 738 -20.37 -4.74 -6.21
C PRO A 738 -20.53 -6.21 -6.65
N VAL A 739 -21.69 -6.82 -6.36
CA VAL A 739 -22.05 -8.17 -6.84
C VAL A 739 -21.94 -8.25 -8.36
N GLY A 740 -22.53 -7.30 -9.09
CA GLY A 740 -22.43 -7.24 -10.55
C GLY A 740 -21.00 -7.05 -11.07
N ARG A 741 -20.14 -6.32 -10.33
CA ARG A 741 -18.72 -6.15 -10.68
C ARG A 741 -17.93 -7.46 -10.52
N ILE A 742 -18.08 -8.15 -9.39
CA ILE A 742 -17.42 -9.44 -9.14
C ILE A 742 -17.83 -10.46 -10.21
N ARG A 743 -19.14 -10.56 -10.49
CA ARG A 743 -19.69 -11.45 -11.50
C ARG A 743 -19.18 -11.16 -12.91
N SER A 744 -19.09 -9.89 -13.30
CA SER A 744 -18.51 -9.50 -14.60
C SER A 744 -17.05 -9.91 -14.68
N ILE A 745 -16.22 -9.54 -13.69
CA ILE A 745 -14.78 -9.87 -13.68
C ILE A 745 -14.56 -11.38 -13.84
N ALA A 746 -15.29 -12.21 -13.11
CA ALA A 746 -15.19 -13.66 -13.21
C ALA A 746 -15.72 -14.20 -14.56
N ALA A 747 -16.85 -13.71 -15.07
CA ALA A 747 -17.39 -14.14 -16.37
C ALA A 747 -16.50 -13.72 -17.56
N ASP A 748 -15.99 -12.48 -17.54
CA ASP A 748 -15.10 -11.93 -18.56
C ASP A 748 -13.76 -12.67 -18.58
N HIS A 749 -13.20 -13.06 -17.42
CA HIS A 749 -12.01 -13.92 -17.37
C HIS A 749 -12.26 -15.36 -17.80
N ARG A 750 -13.37 -16.00 -17.39
CA ARG A 750 -13.74 -17.34 -17.88
C ARG A 750 -13.98 -17.37 -19.39
N LYS A 751 -14.37 -16.24 -20.00
CA LYS A 751 -14.48 -16.06 -21.46
C LYS A 751 -13.12 -15.77 -22.11
N LEU A 752 -12.30 -14.91 -21.50
CA LEU A 752 -11.03 -14.45 -22.06
C LEU A 752 -9.95 -15.54 -22.03
N GLN A 753 -9.67 -16.12 -20.86
CA GLN A 753 -8.48 -16.96 -20.69
C GLN A 753 -8.46 -18.20 -21.62
N PRO A 754 -9.57 -18.95 -21.80
CA PRO A 754 -9.61 -20.07 -22.76
C PRO A 754 -9.43 -19.65 -24.23
N SER A 755 -9.61 -18.37 -24.57
CA SER A 755 -9.40 -17.86 -25.94
C SER A 755 -7.94 -17.50 -26.26
N LEU A 756 -7.04 -17.52 -25.27
CA LEU A 756 -5.63 -17.15 -25.40
C LEU A 756 -4.74 -18.40 -25.58
N PRO A 757 -4.21 -18.68 -26.78
CA PRO A 757 -3.54 -19.96 -27.05
C PRO A 757 -2.26 -20.18 -26.23
N ASN A 758 -1.60 -19.11 -25.79
CA ASN A 758 -0.38 -19.19 -24.97
C ASN A 758 -0.64 -19.72 -23.55
N LEU A 759 -1.89 -19.75 -23.09
CA LEU A 759 -2.25 -20.33 -21.79
C LEU A 759 -2.43 -21.86 -21.86
N ASN A 760 -2.70 -22.43 -23.04
CA ASN A 760 -2.90 -23.88 -23.24
C ASN A 760 -3.85 -24.52 -22.20
N GLY A 761 -4.95 -23.83 -21.86
CA GLY A 761 -5.93 -24.26 -20.86
C GLY A 761 -5.60 -23.94 -19.39
N ARG A 762 -4.39 -23.42 -19.08
CA ARG A 762 -4.08 -22.89 -17.74
C ARG A 762 -4.92 -21.66 -17.44
N ILE A 763 -5.62 -21.68 -16.30
CA ILE A 763 -6.21 -20.47 -15.71
C ILE A 763 -5.15 -19.78 -14.84
N VAL A 764 -4.95 -18.48 -15.04
CA VAL A 764 -4.26 -17.58 -14.11
C VAL A 764 -5.33 -17.08 -13.13
N PRO A 765 -5.29 -17.45 -11.83
CA PRO A 765 -6.31 -17.06 -10.88
C PRO A 765 -6.31 -15.55 -10.61
N ILE A 766 -7.47 -15.03 -10.26
CA ILE A 766 -7.71 -13.59 -10.08
C ILE A 766 -7.56 -13.20 -8.62
N ALA A 767 -6.83 -12.11 -8.41
CA ALA A 767 -6.79 -11.36 -7.16
C ALA A 767 -7.61 -10.07 -7.35
N VAL A 768 -8.73 -9.93 -6.66
CA VAL A 768 -9.48 -8.67 -6.63
C VAL A 768 -8.89 -7.79 -5.52
N ASP A 769 -7.67 -7.31 -5.75
CA ASP A 769 -6.79 -6.72 -4.72
C ASP A 769 -7.08 -5.25 -4.38
N GLU A 770 -8.13 -4.68 -4.97
CA GLU A 770 -8.85 -3.51 -4.46
C GLU A 770 -10.36 -3.60 -4.76
N TRP A 771 -11.18 -3.79 -3.70
CA TRP A 771 -12.65 -3.65 -3.80
C TRP A 771 -13.28 -2.97 -2.58
N ASN A 772 -14.20 -2.01 -2.81
CA ASN A 772 -15.10 -1.47 -1.79
C ASN A 772 -16.19 -0.52 -2.35
N TYR A 773 -17.11 -0.09 -1.48
CA TYR A 773 -17.81 1.19 -1.60
C TYR A 773 -16.87 2.37 -1.30
N SER A 774 -16.89 3.39 -2.16
CA SER A 774 -16.13 4.63 -1.98
C SER A 774 -17.09 5.83 -1.94
N HIS A 775 -17.25 6.43 -0.77
CA HIS A 775 -18.23 7.51 -0.54
C HIS A 775 -17.58 8.86 -0.22
N ARG A 776 -18.42 9.90 -0.17
CA ARG A 776 -18.15 11.22 0.42
C ARG A 776 -19.36 11.58 1.31
N PRO A 777 -19.23 12.47 2.32
CA PRO A 777 -18.07 13.28 2.70
C PRO A 777 -16.95 12.50 3.43
N SER A 778 -15.80 13.17 3.56
CA SER A 778 -14.55 12.67 4.16
C SER A 778 -14.50 12.94 5.67
N VAL A 779 -15.42 12.33 6.43
CA VAL A 779 -15.65 12.58 7.86
C VAL A 779 -14.43 12.22 8.74
N TYR A 780 -13.73 11.14 8.42
CA TYR A 780 -12.59 10.59 9.18
C TYR A 780 -11.23 10.91 8.53
N GLY A 781 -11.10 12.09 7.92
CA GLY A 781 -9.93 12.51 7.13
C GLY A 781 -10.05 12.14 5.65
N GLU A 782 -8.97 12.34 4.89
CA GLU A 782 -8.92 12.08 3.43
C GLU A 782 -9.51 10.71 3.06
N TYR A 783 -10.56 10.69 2.21
CA TYR A 783 -11.38 9.52 1.84
C TYR A 783 -12.01 8.71 3.00
N GLY A 784 -11.95 9.18 4.24
CA GLY A 784 -12.55 8.53 5.41
C GLY A 784 -14.07 8.71 5.50
N CYS A 785 -14.85 7.95 4.72
CA CYS A 785 -16.31 8.07 4.71
C CYS A 785 -17.03 7.25 5.81
N VAL A 786 -18.33 7.55 6.04
CA VAL A 786 -19.25 6.72 6.84
C VAL A 786 -19.82 5.58 5.97
N TYR A 787 -20.03 4.41 6.57
CA TYR A 787 -20.82 3.31 5.99
C TYR A 787 -22.07 3.05 6.83
N ASP A 788 -23.20 2.77 6.17
CA ASP A 788 -24.47 2.42 6.82
C ASP A 788 -24.85 0.94 6.61
N LEU A 789 -26.03 0.52 7.08
CA LEU A 789 -26.48 -0.88 6.99
C LEU A 789 -26.60 -1.36 5.54
N ARG A 790 -26.94 -0.48 4.58
CA ARG A 790 -26.97 -0.84 3.14
C ARG A 790 -25.60 -1.27 2.64
N ASP A 791 -24.54 -0.59 3.07
CA ASP A 791 -23.16 -0.92 2.72
C ASP A 791 -22.79 -2.31 3.27
N ALA A 792 -23.18 -2.63 4.52
CA ALA A 792 -22.94 -3.94 5.13
C ALA A 792 -23.67 -5.09 4.43
N LEU A 793 -24.93 -4.89 4.04
CA LEU A 793 -25.69 -5.84 3.20
C LEU A 793 -24.98 -6.04 1.85
N GLY A 794 -24.45 -4.97 1.27
CA GLY A 794 -23.64 -4.98 0.05
C GLY A 794 -22.36 -5.79 0.18
N ILE A 795 -21.63 -5.67 1.30
CA ILE A 795 -20.44 -6.48 1.59
C ILE A 795 -20.79 -7.95 1.78
N ALA A 796 -21.87 -8.29 2.50
CA ALA A 796 -22.32 -9.68 2.66
C ALA A 796 -22.68 -10.35 1.31
N ALA A 797 -23.46 -9.67 0.47
CA ALA A 797 -23.80 -10.16 -0.87
C ALA A 797 -22.58 -10.23 -1.81
N SER A 798 -21.58 -9.36 -1.61
CA SER A 798 -20.30 -9.43 -2.33
C SER A 798 -19.51 -10.68 -1.94
N LEU A 799 -19.44 -11.01 -0.65
CA LEU A 799 -18.83 -12.26 -0.16
C LEU A 799 -19.55 -13.49 -0.74
N HIS A 800 -20.88 -13.50 -0.76
CA HIS A 800 -21.66 -14.53 -1.44
C HIS A 800 -21.26 -14.71 -2.92
N GLU A 801 -21.04 -13.62 -3.65
CA GLU A 801 -20.62 -13.68 -5.05
C GLU A 801 -19.16 -14.14 -5.21
N TYR A 802 -18.26 -13.81 -4.28
CA TYR A 802 -16.91 -14.41 -4.24
C TYR A 802 -16.98 -15.93 -4.02
N PHE A 803 -17.86 -16.43 -3.14
CA PHE A 803 -18.00 -17.87 -2.91
C PHE A 803 -18.48 -18.62 -4.17
N ARG A 804 -19.36 -17.99 -4.97
CA ARG A 804 -19.85 -18.51 -6.26
C ARG A 804 -18.82 -18.48 -7.38
N ASN A 805 -17.73 -17.73 -7.21
CA ASN A 805 -16.64 -17.58 -8.17
C ASN A 805 -15.28 -18.02 -7.58
N SER A 806 -15.33 -18.89 -6.57
CA SER A 806 -14.19 -19.46 -5.83
C SER A 806 -13.28 -20.34 -6.67
N ASP A 807 -13.73 -20.81 -7.84
CA ASP A 807 -12.94 -21.47 -8.86
C ASP A 807 -11.86 -20.56 -9.45
N ILE A 808 -12.19 -19.28 -9.68
CA ILE A 808 -11.35 -18.35 -10.45
C ILE A 808 -10.83 -17.16 -9.62
N ILE A 809 -11.59 -16.66 -8.64
CA ILE A 809 -11.12 -15.62 -7.72
C ILE A 809 -10.57 -16.30 -6.46
N LYS A 810 -9.28 -16.10 -6.19
CA LYS A 810 -8.56 -16.76 -5.07
C LYS A 810 -7.99 -15.77 -4.05
N ILE A 811 -7.98 -14.46 -4.33
CA ILE A 811 -7.66 -13.38 -3.38
C ILE A 811 -8.70 -12.26 -3.59
N ALA A 812 -9.16 -11.62 -2.52
CA ALA A 812 -9.94 -10.38 -2.60
C ALA A 812 -9.63 -9.51 -1.38
N LEU A 813 -9.26 -8.24 -1.60
CA LEU A 813 -8.79 -7.35 -0.55
C LEU A 813 -9.73 -6.15 -0.36
N TYR A 814 -10.35 -6.07 0.81
CA TYR A 814 -11.22 -4.96 1.19
C TYR A 814 -10.40 -3.67 1.32
N ALA A 815 -10.74 -2.67 0.51
CA ALA A 815 -9.93 -1.47 0.34
C ALA A 815 -10.57 -0.22 0.99
N GLN A 816 -10.05 0.37 2.07
CA GLN A 816 -8.92 -0.04 2.92
C GLN A 816 -9.43 -0.53 4.29
N THR A 817 -8.56 -0.86 5.23
CA THR A 817 -9.00 -1.30 6.57
C THR A 817 -9.40 -0.16 7.51
N VAL A 818 -8.55 0.87 7.66
CA VAL A 818 -8.66 1.87 8.73
C VAL A 818 -8.93 3.27 8.17
N ASN A 819 -9.97 3.93 8.68
CA ASN A 819 -10.45 5.27 8.30
C ASN A 819 -10.79 5.42 6.81
N VAL A 820 -9.77 5.55 5.96
CA VAL A 820 -9.76 5.74 4.50
C VAL A 820 -10.55 4.63 3.84
N ILE A 821 -11.80 4.91 3.43
CA ILE A 821 -12.77 3.89 3.00
C ILE A 821 -12.75 2.63 3.92
N GLY A 822 -12.54 2.85 5.23
CA GLY A 822 -12.19 1.82 6.20
C GLY A 822 -13.37 1.11 6.87
N CYS A 823 -13.25 -0.17 7.16
CA CYS A 823 -14.19 -0.90 8.02
C CYS A 823 -13.97 -0.63 9.52
N ILE A 824 -12.75 -0.26 9.93
CA ILE A 824 -12.42 0.29 11.26
C ILE A 824 -12.32 1.81 11.15
N LYS A 825 -12.83 2.54 12.14
CA LYS A 825 -12.74 4.01 12.25
C LYS A 825 -12.06 4.43 13.55
N THR A 826 -11.39 5.58 13.54
CA THR A 826 -10.73 6.15 14.73
C THR A 826 -11.08 7.62 14.94
N THR A 827 -11.23 8.03 16.19
CA THR A 827 -11.12 9.44 16.61
C THR A 827 -9.68 9.73 17.08
N LYS A 828 -9.45 10.93 17.67
CA LYS A 828 -8.17 11.23 18.35
C LYS A 828 -7.96 10.41 19.64
N THR A 829 -9.01 9.78 20.19
CA THR A 829 -9.01 9.19 21.55
C THR A 829 -9.59 7.77 21.64
N GLY A 830 -10.19 7.24 20.58
CA GLY A 830 -10.74 5.88 20.53
C GLY A 830 -10.89 5.34 19.09
N ALA A 831 -11.34 4.09 18.96
CA ALA A 831 -11.58 3.41 17.70
C ALA A 831 -12.83 2.50 17.79
N PHE A 832 -13.48 2.23 16.65
CA PHE A 832 -14.69 1.40 16.59
C PHE A 832 -14.89 0.70 15.23
N MET A 833 -15.76 -0.32 15.20
CA MET A 833 -16.17 -1.04 13.99
C MET A 833 -17.30 -0.33 13.25
N SER A 834 -17.06 0.01 11.98
CA SER A 834 -18.10 0.44 11.05
C SER A 834 -18.97 -0.76 10.62
N THR A 835 -20.15 -0.49 10.06
CA THR A 835 -21.15 -1.52 9.70
C THR A 835 -20.56 -2.61 8.79
N THR A 836 -19.65 -2.24 7.89
CA THR A 836 -18.99 -3.15 6.92
C THR A 836 -18.00 -4.14 7.55
N ALA A 837 -17.53 -3.91 8.78
CA ALA A 837 -16.68 -4.89 9.48
C ALA A 837 -17.47 -6.14 9.92
N LEU A 838 -18.74 -5.96 10.30
CA LEU A 838 -19.60 -7.01 10.84
C LEU A 838 -19.76 -8.22 9.88
N PRO A 839 -20.09 -8.06 8.58
CA PRO A 839 -20.14 -9.19 7.65
C PRO A 839 -18.76 -9.80 7.36
N LEU A 840 -17.69 -8.99 7.30
CA LEU A 840 -16.32 -9.53 7.10
C LEU A 840 -15.95 -10.49 8.23
N MET A 841 -16.12 -10.06 9.47
CA MET A 841 -15.90 -10.87 10.68
C MET A 841 -16.81 -12.10 10.72
N LEU A 842 -18.11 -11.92 10.48
CA LEU A 842 -19.11 -12.97 10.57
C LEU A 842 -18.78 -14.14 9.63
N TYR A 843 -18.59 -13.86 8.34
CA TYR A 843 -18.37 -14.93 7.37
C TYR A 843 -16.98 -15.56 7.54
N ARG A 844 -15.91 -14.77 7.77
CA ARG A 844 -14.57 -15.31 7.97
C ARG A 844 -14.48 -16.28 9.16
N LYS A 845 -15.21 -16.00 10.25
CA LYS A 845 -15.15 -16.80 11.48
C LYS A 845 -16.17 -17.95 11.53
N HIS A 846 -17.30 -17.84 10.83
CA HIS A 846 -18.44 -18.75 11.02
C HIS A 846 -19.00 -19.39 9.75
N TYR A 847 -18.56 -19.00 8.55
CA TYR A 847 -18.99 -19.62 7.28
C TYR A 847 -18.13 -20.85 6.92
N GLY A 848 -18.67 -21.74 6.09
CA GLY A 848 -17.99 -22.93 5.58
C GLY A 848 -17.06 -22.63 4.40
N THR A 849 -16.15 -23.55 4.08
CA THR A 849 -15.11 -23.37 3.06
C THR A 849 -15.41 -24.06 1.73
N ILE A 850 -16.33 -25.03 1.69
CA ILE A 850 -16.66 -25.78 0.46
C ILE A 850 -18.09 -25.40 0.03
N PRO A 851 -18.29 -24.57 -1.00
CA PRO A 851 -19.62 -24.15 -1.45
C PRO A 851 -20.49 -25.34 -1.85
N VAL A 852 -21.81 -25.22 -1.71
CA VAL A 852 -22.79 -26.17 -2.25
C VAL A 852 -23.91 -25.42 -3.00
N ALA A 853 -24.50 -26.08 -3.99
CA ALA A 853 -25.58 -25.48 -4.78
C ALA A 853 -26.83 -25.22 -3.93
N VAL A 854 -27.52 -24.11 -4.22
CA VAL A 854 -28.80 -23.74 -3.60
C VAL A 854 -29.80 -23.36 -4.70
N SER A 855 -31.02 -23.92 -4.65
CA SER A 855 -32.08 -23.67 -5.63
C SER A 855 -33.43 -23.37 -4.98
N GLY A 856 -34.27 -22.57 -5.61
CA GLY A 856 -35.65 -22.33 -5.15
C GLY A 856 -36.22 -21.06 -5.77
N ASP A 857 -37.35 -20.60 -5.24
CA ASP A 857 -38.01 -19.35 -5.64
C ASP A 857 -37.60 -18.14 -4.78
N TYR A 858 -36.75 -18.32 -3.76
CA TYR A 858 -36.23 -17.25 -2.89
C TYR A 858 -35.69 -16.01 -3.66
N SER A 859 -35.09 -16.23 -4.83
CA SER A 859 -34.55 -15.17 -5.69
C SER A 859 -35.63 -14.29 -6.35
N GLN A 860 -36.86 -14.79 -6.49
CA GLN A 860 -38.01 -14.01 -6.98
C GLN A 860 -38.42 -12.92 -5.98
N ALA A 861 -38.13 -13.11 -4.68
CA ALA A 861 -38.30 -12.13 -3.62
C ALA A 861 -37.01 -11.32 -3.32
N SER A 862 -36.04 -11.34 -4.24
CA SER A 862 -34.74 -10.65 -4.10
C SER A 862 -33.89 -11.09 -2.89
N LEU A 863 -34.14 -12.27 -2.30
CA LEU A 863 -33.22 -12.84 -1.31
C LEU A 863 -31.96 -13.37 -2.00
N ASP A 864 -30.80 -13.12 -1.40
CA ASP A 864 -29.52 -13.65 -1.88
C ASP A 864 -28.99 -14.71 -0.90
N ILE A 865 -28.91 -15.96 -1.35
CA ILE A 865 -28.61 -17.13 -0.52
C ILE A 865 -27.42 -17.91 -1.07
N VAL A 866 -26.59 -18.39 -0.15
CA VAL A 866 -25.49 -19.33 -0.37
C VAL A 866 -25.45 -20.37 0.75
N ALA A 867 -24.89 -21.54 0.46
CA ALA A 867 -24.54 -22.50 1.49
C ALA A 867 -23.15 -23.11 1.23
N ALA A 868 -22.51 -23.60 2.30
CA ALA A 868 -21.22 -24.26 2.25
C ALA A 868 -21.10 -25.32 3.36
N TRP A 869 -20.33 -26.36 3.12
CA TRP A 869 -19.81 -27.24 4.17
C TRP A 869 -18.66 -26.56 4.92
N THR A 870 -18.55 -26.83 6.23
CA THR A 870 -17.27 -26.69 6.93
C THR A 870 -16.22 -27.61 6.32
N GLU A 871 -14.94 -27.26 6.45
CA GLU A 871 -13.82 -28.02 5.87
C GLU A 871 -13.83 -29.50 6.32
N ASP A 872 -14.16 -29.74 7.58
CA ASP A 872 -14.29 -31.06 8.19
C ASP A 872 -15.60 -31.81 7.86
N ARG A 873 -16.46 -31.20 7.03
CA ARG A 873 -17.80 -31.66 6.64
C ARG A 873 -18.71 -32.07 7.80
N LYS A 874 -18.54 -31.50 9.00
CA LYS A 874 -19.43 -31.75 10.17
C LYS A 874 -20.61 -30.79 10.28
N ALA A 875 -20.61 -29.68 9.54
CA ALA A 875 -21.73 -28.74 9.53
C ALA A 875 -21.92 -28.09 8.16
N ILE A 876 -23.16 -27.72 7.84
CA ILE A 876 -23.48 -26.81 6.74
C ILE A 876 -23.76 -25.43 7.31
N THR A 877 -23.24 -24.41 6.64
CA THR A 877 -23.49 -23.00 6.93
C THR A 877 -24.32 -22.40 5.81
N ILE A 878 -25.39 -21.67 6.13
CA ILE A 878 -26.29 -21.03 5.17
C ILE A 878 -26.26 -19.51 5.41
N GLY A 879 -25.80 -18.76 4.42
CA GLY A 879 -25.75 -17.30 4.42
C GLY A 879 -26.93 -16.73 3.62
N ILE A 880 -27.64 -15.74 4.19
CA ILE A 880 -28.87 -15.15 3.63
C ILE A 880 -28.82 -13.63 3.80
N VAL A 881 -28.92 -12.89 2.70
CA VAL A 881 -29.12 -11.43 2.71
C VAL A 881 -30.54 -11.10 2.25
N ASN A 882 -31.26 -10.33 3.06
CA ASN A 882 -32.55 -9.74 2.71
C ASN A 882 -32.38 -8.22 2.47
N PRO A 883 -32.42 -7.75 1.20
CA PRO A 883 -32.30 -6.32 0.86
C PRO A 883 -33.63 -5.57 0.97
N ASN A 884 -34.74 -6.25 1.30
CA ASN A 884 -36.08 -5.68 1.38
C ASN A 884 -36.37 -5.11 2.78
N ALA A 885 -37.34 -4.19 2.88
CA ALA A 885 -37.81 -3.68 4.18
C ALA A 885 -38.64 -4.72 4.95
N GLU A 886 -39.37 -5.59 4.23
CA GLU A 886 -40.24 -6.58 4.86
C GLU A 886 -39.48 -7.85 5.25
N GLN A 887 -39.87 -8.43 6.39
CA GLN A 887 -39.54 -9.81 6.74
C GLN A 887 -40.04 -10.77 5.65
N LYS A 888 -39.26 -11.82 5.35
CA LYS A 888 -39.63 -12.89 4.41
C LYS A 888 -39.64 -14.23 5.13
N ALA A 889 -40.76 -14.95 5.03
CA ALA A 889 -40.89 -16.32 5.53
C ALA A 889 -40.26 -17.29 4.53
N LEU A 890 -39.31 -18.11 4.99
CA LEU A 890 -38.51 -19.02 4.17
C LEU A 890 -38.60 -20.47 4.70
N THR A 891 -38.69 -21.41 3.77
CA THR A 891 -38.55 -22.85 3.98
C THR A 891 -37.19 -23.28 3.44
N ILE A 892 -36.39 -23.98 4.25
CA ILE A 892 -35.06 -24.46 3.88
C ILE A 892 -35.08 -25.99 3.87
N GLY A 893 -35.11 -26.56 2.68
CA GLY A 893 -34.87 -27.98 2.45
C GLY A 893 -33.38 -28.31 2.44
N LEU A 894 -33.02 -29.48 2.97
CA LEU A 894 -31.66 -30.04 2.89
C LEU A 894 -31.74 -31.36 2.13
N LEU A 895 -31.00 -31.47 1.02
CA LEU A 895 -30.91 -32.68 0.21
C LEU A 895 -29.60 -33.43 0.51
N GLY A 896 -29.66 -34.76 0.62
CA GLY A 896 -28.51 -35.65 0.85
C GLY A 896 -28.03 -35.75 2.30
N VAL A 897 -28.56 -34.96 3.23
CA VAL A 897 -28.11 -34.86 4.64
C VAL A 897 -29.26 -34.63 5.61
N LYS A 898 -29.00 -34.77 6.92
CA LYS A 898 -29.93 -34.40 8.01
C LYS A 898 -29.19 -33.66 9.13
N PRO A 899 -29.81 -32.68 9.80
CA PRO A 899 -29.25 -32.07 11.00
C PRO A 899 -29.04 -33.11 12.12
N ALA A 900 -27.89 -33.09 12.77
CA ALA A 900 -27.55 -33.93 13.94
C ALA A 900 -27.87 -33.26 15.28
N GLY A 901 -28.25 -31.98 15.28
CA GLY A 901 -28.51 -31.24 16.50
C GLY A 901 -28.98 -29.82 16.24
N LYS A 902 -29.05 -29.04 17.32
CA LYS A 902 -29.46 -27.63 17.33
C LYS A 902 -28.51 -26.75 16.52
N ALA A 903 -29.05 -25.69 15.93
CA ALA A 903 -28.30 -24.70 15.17
C ALA A 903 -27.72 -23.59 16.06
N THR A 904 -26.71 -22.90 15.56
CA THR A 904 -26.40 -21.52 15.96
C THR A 904 -26.73 -20.61 14.78
N ALA A 905 -27.36 -19.48 15.05
CA ALA A 905 -27.55 -18.42 14.07
C ALA A 905 -26.90 -17.10 14.52
N TRP A 906 -26.57 -16.28 13.53
CA TRP A 906 -26.09 -14.91 13.69
C TRP A 906 -26.90 -13.99 12.80
N ARG A 907 -27.09 -12.74 13.25
CA ARG A 907 -27.85 -11.72 12.51
C ARG A 907 -27.18 -10.35 12.61
N ILE A 908 -27.20 -9.62 11.50
CA ILE A 908 -26.92 -8.18 11.43
C ILE A 908 -28.17 -7.57 10.80
N THR A 909 -28.82 -6.61 11.46
CA THR A 909 -30.09 -6.03 11.01
C THR A 909 -30.28 -4.63 11.62
N GLY A 910 -31.32 -3.92 11.18
CA GLY A 910 -31.73 -2.62 11.69
C GLY A 910 -33.07 -2.19 11.08
N ASP A 911 -33.78 -1.31 11.78
CA ASP A 911 -35.04 -0.71 11.33
C ASP A 911 -34.80 0.39 10.27
N ASP A 912 -33.76 1.18 10.47
CA ASP A 912 -33.26 2.20 9.55
C ASP A 912 -32.12 1.63 8.67
N PRO A 913 -32.29 1.47 7.34
CA PRO A 913 -31.21 1.03 6.45
C PRO A 913 -30.06 2.05 6.39
N LYS A 914 -30.27 3.30 6.82
CA LYS A 914 -29.24 4.34 6.92
C LYS A 914 -28.58 4.39 8.31
N ALA A 915 -28.87 3.43 9.21
CA ALA A 915 -28.20 3.30 10.50
C ALA A 915 -26.70 3.01 10.33
N PHE A 916 -25.86 3.67 11.13
CA PHE A 916 -24.41 3.49 11.15
C PHE A 916 -23.86 3.58 12.57
N ASN A 917 -22.68 3.00 12.78
CA ASN A 917 -21.98 3.02 14.06
C ASN A 917 -21.12 4.28 14.23
N THR A 918 -20.94 4.70 15.47
CA THR A 918 -20.03 5.75 15.92
C THR A 918 -19.10 5.22 17.01
N VAL A 919 -18.25 6.07 17.58
CA VAL A 919 -17.39 5.68 18.73
C VAL A 919 -18.20 5.57 20.04
N ASP A 920 -19.33 6.26 20.12
CA ASP A 920 -20.17 6.36 21.33
C ASP A 920 -21.40 5.42 21.26
N GLU A 921 -21.84 5.02 20.06
CA GLU A 921 -23.05 4.24 19.83
C GLU A 921 -22.89 3.24 18.66
N ALA A 922 -23.17 1.96 18.91
CA ALA A 922 -23.21 0.91 17.89
C ALA A 922 -24.67 0.59 17.49
N ARG A 923 -25.28 1.42 16.65
CA ARG A 923 -26.67 1.26 16.15
C ARG A 923 -26.89 -0.01 15.33
N VAL A 924 -25.83 -0.60 14.78
CA VAL A 924 -25.84 -1.87 14.04
C VAL A 924 -24.83 -2.81 14.69
N ALA A 925 -25.29 -3.97 15.14
CA ALA A 925 -24.49 -4.96 15.85
C ALA A 925 -24.55 -6.34 15.18
N LEU A 926 -23.67 -7.24 15.62
CA LEU A 926 -23.73 -8.67 15.31
C LEU A 926 -24.40 -9.40 16.49
N GLU A 927 -25.61 -9.87 16.27
CA GLU A 927 -26.35 -10.71 17.22
C GLU A 927 -25.97 -12.19 17.01
N GLN A 928 -25.95 -12.98 18.09
CA GLN A 928 -25.77 -14.43 18.07
C GLN A 928 -26.89 -15.10 18.89
N GLN A 929 -27.42 -16.22 18.38
CA GLN A 929 -28.37 -17.06 19.08
C GLN A 929 -27.96 -18.53 18.91
N ASP A 930 -27.58 -19.18 20.01
CA ASP A 930 -27.23 -20.60 20.06
C ASP A 930 -28.44 -21.50 20.34
N ALA A 931 -28.23 -22.81 20.17
CA ALA A 931 -29.14 -23.86 20.61
C ALA A 931 -30.56 -23.82 19.97
N ILE A 932 -30.68 -23.29 18.74
CA ILE A 932 -31.95 -23.13 18.02
C ILE A 932 -32.46 -24.49 17.50
N ASP A 933 -33.74 -24.78 17.71
CA ASP A 933 -34.43 -25.94 17.11
C ASP A 933 -34.83 -25.65 15.67
N PHE A 934 -33.98 -26.04 14.73
CA PHE A 934 -34.18 -25.79 13.30
C PHE A 934 -35.15 -26.80 12.67
N ASN A 935 -36.38 -26.38 12.43
CA ASN A 935 -37.45 -27.19 11.83
C ASN A 935 -37.54 -27.10 10.30
N GLY A 936 -36.51 -26.55 9.64
CA GLY A 936 -36.53 -26.28 8.20
C GLY A 936 -37.32 -25.01 7.81
N SER A 937 -37.69 -24.15 8.77
CA SER A 937 -38.30 -22.85 8.51
C SER A 937 -37.56 -21.72 9.21
N LEU A 938 -37.57 -20.54 8.60
CA LEU A 938 -36.87 -19.35 9.05
C LEU A 938 -37.69 -18.09 8.70
N GLU A 939 -37.73 -17.15 9.64
CA GLU A 939 -38.26 -15.81 9.41
C GLU A 939 -37.08 -14.84 9.21
N VAL A 940 -36.87 -14.40 7.97
CA VAL A 940 -35.72 -13.57 7.57
C VAL A 940 -36.09 -12.11 7.72
N ALA A 941 -35.54 -11.42 8.72
CA ALA A 941 -35.86 -10.02 9.04
C ALA A 941 -35.61 -9.06 7.86
N GLY A 942 -36.28 -7.91 7.85
CA GLY A 942 -35.97 -6.82 6.91
C GLY A 942 -34.52 -6.33 7.05
N TYR A 943 -33.95 -5.82 5.96
CA TYR A 943 -32.60 -5.25 5.88
C TYR A 943 -31.54 -6.05 6.68
N SER A 944 -31.48 -7.37 6.47
CA SER A 944 -30.68 -8.26 7.33
C SER A 944 -29.69 -9.14 6.57
N VAL A 945 -28.55 -9.37 7.23
CA VAL A 945 -27.61 -10.46 6.97
C VAL A 945 -27.87 -11.53 8.03
N ASN A 946 -28.05 -12.78 7.62
CA ASN A 946 -28.27 -13.90 8.53
C ASN A 946 -27.32 -15.03 8.14
N LEU A 947 -26.69 -15.66 9.13
CA LEU A 947 -25.86 -16.85 8.95
C LEU A 947 -26.36 -17.92 9.91
N ILE A 948 -26.62 -19.13 9.41
CA ILE A 948 -27.03 -20.28 10.23
C ILE A 948 -26.02 -21.40 10.06
N ARG A 949 -25.46 -21.92 11.15
CA ARG A 949 -24.63 -23.13 11.17
C ARG A 949 -25.42 -24.30 11.74
N LEU A 950 -25.56 -25.34 10.92
CA LEU A 950 -26.32 -26.54 11.19
C LEU A 950 -25.36 -27.74 11.30
N PRO A 951 -25.16 -28.33 12.50
CA PRO A 951 -24.43 -29.59 12.65
C PRO A 951 -25.12 -30.68 11.83
N MET A 952 -24.38 -31.42 11.01
CA MET A 952 -24.90 -32.49 10.16
C MET A 952 -24.59 -33.86 10.75
N SER A 953 -25.47 -34.82 10.49
CA SER A 953 -25.15 -36.24 10.65
C SER A 953 -24.27 -36.68 9.49
N GLY A 954 -23.22 -37.45 9.80
CA GLY A 954 -22.53 -38.23 8.76
C GLY A 954 -23.46 -39.30 8.21
N ASN A 955 -23.38 -39.54 6.90
CA ASN A 955 -23.95 -40.72 6.25
C ASN A 955 -23.02 -41.93 6.43
#